data_AF-A0A9P4WUP7-F1
#
_entry.id   AF-A0A9P4WUP7-F1
#
_cell.length_a   1.000
_cell.length_b   1.000
_cell.length_c   1.000
_cell.angle_alpha   90.00
_cell.angle_beta   90.00
_cell.angle_gamma   90.00
#
_symmetry.space_group_name_H-M   'P 1'
#
loop_
_entity.id
_entity.type
_entity.pdbx_description
1 polymer ?
#
loop_
_entity_poly.entity_id
_entity_poly.type
_entity_poly.pdbx_seq_one_letter_code
_entity_poly.pdbx_strand_id
1 'polypeptide(L)'
;MIPTLPDDILHVLCEELANLRQFDTLFNCACASRVLAVPALTNLYRSHHEAPIRGGGDDALGTPLAQRLLVTQRWSILWKSIIASSLDTTLFPYCRYIKTLDFRDLGNLFGDEQQFFSGPLKQFERTEQRKSASGKKWTSLLDADTIEAIGEAVTQHTPMLETISGELKSDALVRWTPRLPRLQSLELFDGRPLENPLVHTSLNEYCPNFNELMIYTWSQEDLLSDHRDHKFAQFLSSMRADSLKSLQTMHDIGADAETFLALSHHGGSLEDLGMYTSNESLSHLNILQGCTALKQLRIEDTHGVVDLQATQNDVFLETIAWLSKCKSLRSIRFSNFASGAALMTPVLLEHDVKLEHLEIDSYVLKDHQAFHQALVHQQAHLIELSLSGEPEAMFRDDLDTLVDSLRQLKAMRRLSLTFPEVLRDEYIIAIFQDLKQLETIYVTGLELNDGVLPTIGDLPNLRDVTLSGISKFTVDGLFDFISMLGPGNQGIRVIIDQADPETALTDENQTVLSEYLAEQVGGTFDYTLFKEKIHTSLTLKATRIDGLEADQKVIGAHGCYAMTATTALTAQNTQGVRDIHHTPPTFLRKQLDAVCDDVGVDVVKTGMLASAETIEIVADAFRRYNVATTVVDPVMISTSGSHLLPESAISTLIEKLLPLTTILTPNLPEAELLLKIAGVDIRSPGNVDDIVAMAKRIQQLGPTYVLLKGGHLPLTKGRLVSKGEEEREIVLNVLVSQDEVAIMESEYLHSRNTHGTGCSLASAIACNLASGMSMAKAVNKANRYVEAGIKTSKDLGKGSGPINHFHSTYTLPFSQGGFIQYLLDRDDIQKPWKAYTEHEFVQKMGDGSLPVENYKYYLIQDYLFLVQFARATALGAYKSSSLTDIGRSVQQVVTLQEEIKLHINFCKEQGLSVKDIESQEEDQATTAYTRYVLDIGQSQDWLALQVALLPCLIGYGIIAKRLFEDKDTLREGRYWTWIEQYVDKEYIEAMARGSALIEEHAGKQSVARLDELAQIFIHATNMERGFWDMGMRAGGAVQ
;
A
#
# COMPACT_ATOMS: atom_id res chain seq x y z
N MET A 1 -36.37 -34.09 42.04
CA MET A 1 -34.96 -33.79 41.74
C MET A 1 -34.80 -33.81 40.24
N ILE A 2 -34.53 -32.66 39.63
CA ILE A 2 -34.17 -32.61 38.20
C ILE A 2 -32.78 -33.25 38.10
N PRO A 3 -32.54 -34.21 37.19
CA PRO A 3 -31.22 -34.79 37.04
C PRO A 3 -30.25 -33.71 36.55
N THR A 4 -29.25 -33.39 37.37
CA THR A 4 -28.12 -32.53 37.00
C THR A 4 -26.98 -33.42 36.51
N LEU A 5 -26.39 -33.09 35.36
CA LEU A 5 -25.16 -33.73 34.91
C LEU A 5 -24.07 -33.57 35.98
N PRO A 6 -23.24 -34.59 36.23
CA PRO A 6 -22.08 -34.48 37.11
C PRO A 6 -21.12 -33.36 36.63
N ASP A 7 -20.52 -32.63 37.58
CA ASP A 7 -19.61 -31.51 37.28
C ASP A 7 -18.46 -31.90 36.35
N ASP A 8 -17.91 -33.12 36.49
CA ASP A 8 -16.83 -33.63 35.64
C ASP A 8 -17.23 -33.68 34.16
N ILE A 9 -18.48 -34.06 33.87
CA ILE A 9 -19.00 -34.09 32.49
C ILE A 9 -19.15 -32.68 31.93
N LEU A 10 -19.56 -31.71 32.77
CA LEU A 10 -19.66 -30.31 32.35
C LEU A 10 -18.28 -29.72 32.03
N HIS A 11 -17.24 -30.10 32.78
CA HIS A 11 -15.86 -29.71 32.47
C HIS A 11 -15.36 -30.28 31.14
N VAL A 12 -15.61 -31.57 30.88
CA VAL A 12 -15.25 -32.22 29.60
C VAL A 12 -16.00 -31.58 28.42
N LEU A 13 -17.29 -31.28 28.58
CA LEU A 13 -18.07 -30.63 27.53
C LEU A 13 -17.51 -29.23 27.20
N CYS A 14 -17.19 -28.43 28.21
CA CYS A 14 -16.58 -27.12 27.97
C CYS A 14 -15.15 -27.21 27.41
N GLU A 15 -14.40 -28.27 27.72
CA GLU A 15 -13.08 -28.52 27.15
C GLU A 15 -13.18 -28.87 25.66
N GLU A 16 -14.10 -29.76 25.28
CA GLU A 16 -14.36 -30.08 23.87
C GLU A 16 -14.83 -28.85 23.07
N LEU A 17 -15.70 -28.01 23.66
CA LEU A 17 -16.10 -26.75 23.02
C LEU A 17 -14.91 -25.80 22.80
N ALA A 18 -13.95 -25.77 23.72
CA ALA A 18 -12.73 -24.98 23.56
C ALA A 18 -11.81 -25.55 22.48
N ASN A 19 -11.62 -26.88 22.43
CA ASN A 19 -10.85 -27.57 21.39
C ASN A 19 -11.46 -27.36 19.99
N LEU A 20 -12.79 -27.29 19.91
CA LEU A 20 -13.52 -26.95 18.69
C LEU A 20 -13.61 -25.44 18.41
N ARG A 21 -12.94 -24.60 19.21
CA ARG A 21 -12.90 -23.13 19.10
C ARG A 21 -14.29 -22.46 19.12
N GLN A 22 -15.26 -23.06 19.82
CA GLN A 22 -16.63 -22.52 19.95
C GLN A 22 -16.74 -21.51 21.11
N PHE A 23 -16.02 -20.39 21.01
CA PHE A 23 -15.95 -19.38 22.07
C PHE A 23 -17.30 -18.73 22.43
N ASP A 24 -18.16 -18.47 21.44
CA ASP A 24 -19.49 -17.89 21.67
C ASP A 24 -20.39 -18.84 22.46
N THR A 25 -20.33 -20.15 22.16
CA THR A 25 -21.07 -21.17 22.89
C THR A 25 -20.58 -21.25 24.33
N LEU A 26 -19.26 -21.17 24.56
CA LEU A 26 -18.68 -21.12 25.91
C LEU A 26 -19.15 -19.88 26.69
N PHE A 27 -19.13 -18.70 26.08
CA PHE A 27 -19.62 -17.47 26.70
C PHE A 27 -21.10 -17.59 27.10
N ASN A 28 -21.93 -18.12 26.19
CA ASN A 28 -23.35 -18.36 26.46
C ASN A 28 -23.56 -19.37 27.60
N CYS A 29 -22.74 -20.43 27.68
CA CYS A 29 -22.75 -21.36 28.80
C CYS A 29 -22.44 -20.66 30.13
N ALA A 30 -21.46 -19.74 30.13
CA ALA A 30 -21.11 -18.98 31.32
C ALA A 30 -22.23 -18.05 31.80
N CYS A 31 -22.96 -17.43 30.87
CA CYS A 31 -24.09 -16.55 31.17
C CYS A 31 -25.37 -17.33 31.57
N ALA A 32 -25.58 -18.51 31.00
CA ALA A 32 -26.84 -19.24 31.14
C ALA A 32 -27.01 -19.94 32.50
N SER A 33 -25.92 -20.36 33.15
CA SER A 33 -26.01 -21.12 34.41
C SER A 33 -24.82 -20.91 35.33
N ARG A 34 -25.10 -20.78 36.64
CA ARG A 34 -24.07 -20.74 37.69
C ARG A 34 -23.22 -22.00 37.75
N VAL A 35 -23.76 -23.15 37.36
CA VAL A 35 -23.05 -24.44 37.35
C VAL A 35 -22.08 -24.52 36.16
N LEU A 36 -22.46 -23.93 35.02
CA LEU A 36 -21.61 -23.88 33.81
C LEU A 36 -20.61 -22.71 33.84
N ALA A 37 -20.84 -21.69 34.67
CA ALA A 37 -19.99 -20.51 34.76
C ALA A 37 -18.51 -20.83 34.98
N VAL A 38 -18.18 -21.68 35.96
CA VAL A 38 -16.78 -22.01 36.26
C VAL A 38 -16.14 -22.86 35.14
N PRO A 39 -16.70 -24.00 34.72
CA PRO A 39 -16.16 -24.78 33.61
C PRO A 39 -15.98 -23.98 32.31
N ALA A 40 -16.95 -23.14 31.96
CA ALA A 40 -16.94 -22.35 30.73
C ALA A 40 -15.91 -21.22 30.80
N LEU A 41 -15.86 -20.43 31.88
CA LEU A 41 -14.87 -19.36 32.06
C LEU A 41 -13.45 -19.91 32.14
N THR A 42 -13.24 -21.05 32.82
CA THR A 42 -11.92 -21.68 32.88
C THR A 42 -11.42 -22.05 31.49
N ASN A 43 -12.25 -22.68 30.66
CA ASN A 43 -11.83 -23.07 29.31
C ASN A 43 -11.67 -21.85 28.38
N LEU A 44 -12.55 -20.84 28.49
CA LEU A 44 -12.47 -19.60 27.71
C LEU A 44 -11.16 -18.83 27.97
N TYR A 45 -10.73 -18.70 29.23
CA TYR A 45 -9.44 -18.06 29.55
C TYR A 45 -8.24 -18.97 29.31
N ARG A 46 -8.41 -20.29 29.36
CA ARG A 46 -7.33 -21.24 29.06
C ARG A 46 -6.96 -21.22 27.58
N SER A 47 -7.95 -21.19 26.69
CA SER A 47 -7.76 -21.13 25.23
C SER A 47 -7.89 -19.72 24.67
N HIS A 48 -7.78 -18.67 25.50
CA HIS A 48 -7.94 -17.28 25.02
C HIS A 48 -6.94 -16.91 23.91
N HIS A 49 -5.75 -17.51 23.93
CA HIS A 49 -4.78 -17.34 22.85
C HIS A 49 -5.38 -17.84 21.53
N GLU A 50 -6.12 -18.94 21.45
CA GLU A 50 -6.72 -19.41 20.19
C GLU A 50 -7.91 -18.57 19.69
N ALA A 51 -8.28 -17.49 20.38
CA ALA A 51 -9.39 -16.65 19.98
C ALA A 51 -9.09 -15.97 18.62
N PRO A 52 -10.10 -15.85 17.73
CA PRO A 52 -9.96 -15.20 16.42
C PRO A 52 -9.73 -13.68 16.51
N ILE A 53 -9.67 -13.13 17.73
CA ILE A 53 -9.46 -11.72 18.01
C ILE A 53 -8.04 -11.57 18.57
N ARG A 54 -7.03 -11.62 17.69
CA ARG A 54 -5.63 -11.28 17.98
C ARG A 54 -5.22 -10.05 17.17
N GLY A 55 -4.13 -9.39 17.58
CA GLY A 55 -3.39 -8.46 16.71
C GLY A 55 -4.14 -7.18 16.33
N GLY A 56 -3.96 -6.12 17.11
CA GLY A 56 -4.33 -4.76 16.69
C GLY A 56 -3.31 -4.10 15.74
N GLY A 57 -2.20 -4.78 15.44
CA GLY A 57 -1.14 -4.31 14.54
C GLY A 57 -0.96 -5.30 13.40
N ASP A 58 -0.87 -4.76 12.18
CA ASP A 58 -0.62 -5.38 10.87
C ASP A 58 -1.70 -6.28 10.24
N ASP A 59 -2.41 -7.14 10.96
CA ASP A 59 -3.44 -8.03 10.38
C ASP A 59 -4.76 -7.32 9.98
N ALA A 60 -4.82 -6.00 10.14
CA ALA A 60 -6.02 -5.19 9.96
C ALA A 60 -5.89 -4.13 8.85
N LEU A 61 -4.94 -4.23 7.91
CA LEU A 61 -4.91 -3.37 6.74
C LEU A 61 -6.12 -3.65 5.83
N GLY A 62 -7.18 -2.85 5.97
CA GLY A 62 -8.39 -2.93 5.14
C GLY A 62 -9.71 -3.08 5.90
N THR A 63 -9.69 -3.37 7.21
CA THR A 63 -10.93 -3.46 8.01
C THR A 63 -11.48 -2.08 8.38
N PRO A 64 -12.83 -1.88 8.40
CA PRO A 64 -13.45 -0.63 8.82
C PRO A 64 -13.09 -0.21 10.25
N LEU A 65 -12.90 1.09 10.49
CA LEU A 65 -12.49 1.66 11.78
C LEU A 65 -13.39 1.22 12.95
N ALA A 66 -14.71 1.11 12.73
CA ALA A 66 -15.65 0.68 13.75
C ALA A 66 -15.41 -0.77 14.24
N GLN A 67 -15.00 -1.65 13.34
CA GLN A 67 -14.70 -3.05 13.67
C GLN A 67 -13.38 -3.17 14.45
N ARG A 68 -12.37 -2.37 14.07
CA ARG A 68 -11.10 -2.28 14.82
C ARG A 68 -11.31 -1.78 16.25
N LEU A 69 -12.11 -0.72 16.44
CA LEU A 69 -12.44 -0.20 17.77
C LEU A 69 -13.15 -1.25 18.65
N LEU A 70 -14.06 -2.03 18.07
CA LEU A 70 -14.80 -3.07 18.80
C LEU A 70 -13.91 -4.26 19.18
N VAL A 71 -12.95 -4.62 18.32
CA VAL A 71 -11.88 -5.59 18.61
C VAL A 71 -10.99 -5.11 19.76
N THR A 72 -10.49 -3.88 19.69
CA THR A 72 -9.66 -3.26 20.73
C THR A 72 -10.40 -3.20 22.07
N GLN A 73 -11.70 -2.88 22.08
CA GLN A 73 -12.50 -2.84 23.30
C GLN A 73 -12.62 -4.22 23.96
N ARG A 74 -12.91 -5.27 23.20
CA ARG A 74 -13.01 -6.65 23.72
C ARG A 74 -11.68 -7.12 24.31
N TRP A 75 -10.59 -6.78 23.65
CA TRP A 75 -9.24 -7.10 24.08
C TRP A 75 -8.84 -6.35 25.36
N SER A 76 -9.15 -5.06 25.44
CA SER A 76 -8.97 -4.21 26.63
C SER A 76 -9.69 -4.81 27.85
N ILE A 77 -10.90 -5.34 27.67
CA ILE A 77 -11.67 -6.00 28.76
C ILE A 77 -11.00 -7.30 29.21
N LEU A 78 -10.53 -8.14 28.27
CA LEU A 78 -9.83 -9.38 28.59
C LEU A 78 -8.60 -9.10 29.46
N TRP A 79 -7.71 -8.20 29.04
CA TRP A 79 -6.53 -7.85 29.81
C TRP A 79 -6.87 -7.23 31.17
N LYS A 80 -7.87 -6.32 31.22
CA LYS A 80 -8.34 -5.75 32.49
C LYS A 80 -8.77 -6.82 33.47
N SER A 81 -9.48 -7.86 33.01
CA SER A 81 -9.94 -8.94 33.88
C SER A 81 -8.80 -9.83 34.39
N ILE A 82 -7.79 -10.13 33.56
CA ILE A 82 -6.61 -10.91 33.96
C ILE A 82 -5.83 -10.16 35.04
N ILE A 83 -5.50 -8.89 34.78
CA ILE A 83 -4.72 -8.05 35.70
C ILE A 83 -5.51 -7.76 36.99
N ALA A 84 -6.80 -7.42 36.89
CA ALA A 84 -7.63 -7.19 38.08
C ALA A 84 -7.75 -8.43 38.96
N SER A 85 -7.79 -9.62 38.35
CA SER A 85 -7.87 -10.89 39.10
C SER A 85 -6.59 -11.26 39.82
N SER A 86 -5.42 -10.83 39.34
CA SER A 86 -4.15 -10.99 40.07
C SER A 86 -4.03 -10.06 41.27
N LEU A 87 -4.94 -9.08 41.39
CA LEU A 87 -5.07 -8.19 42.54
C LEU A 87 -6.20 -8.61 43.50
N ASP A 88 -6.80 -9.79 43.30
CA ASP A 88 -7.97 -10.27 44.04
C ASP A 88 -9.18 -9.30 44.00
N THR A 89 -9.31 -8.50 42.93
CA THR A 89 -10.40 -7.52 42.78
C THR A 89 -11.58 -8.00 41.94
N THR A 90 -11.51 -9.23 41.41
CA THR A 90 -12.57 -9.86 40.61
C THR A 90 -13.24 -11.01 41.36
N LEU A 91 -14.47 -11.35 40.99
CA LEU A 91 -15.21 -12.48 41.58
C LEU A 91 -14.56 -13.84 41.28
N PHE A 92 -13.98 -14.00 40.09
CA PHE A 92 -13.30 -15.22 39.66
C PHE A 92 -11.81 -14.94 39.42
N PRO A 93 -10.92 -15.92 39.71
CA PRO A 93 -9.48 -15.75 39.57
C PRO A 93 -9.02 -16.04 38.14
N TYR A 94 -9.41 -15.19 37.18
CA TYR A 94 -9.18 -15.42 35.74
C TYR A 94 -7.71 -15.70 35.38
N CYS A 95 -6.76 -14.99 35.99
CA CYS A 95 -5.32 -15.22 35.81
C CYS A 95 -4.89 -16.64 36.17
N ARG A 96 -5.59 -17.36 37.06
CA ARG A 96 -5.23 -18.76 37.39
C ARG A 96 -5.52 -19.75 36.27
N TYR A 97 -6.34 -19.37 35.30
CA TYR A 97 -6.82 -20.26 34.24
C TYR A 97 -5.98 -20.16 32.97
N ILE A 98 -5.21 -19.08 32.78
CA ILE A 98 -4.43 -18.86 31.57
C ILE A 98 -3.23 -19.82 31.48
N LYS A 99 -2.94 -20.26 30.26
CA LYS A 99 -1.74 -21.03 29.91
C LYS A 99 -0.70 -20.20 29.15
N THR A 100 -1.14 -19.13 28.50
CA THR A 100 -0.31 -18.24 27.69
C THR A 100 -0.36 -16.84 28.28
N LEU A 101 0.78 -16.15 28.31
CA LEU A 101 0.87 -14.75 28.70
C LEU A 101 1.62 -13.99 27.61
N ASP A 102 0.87 -13.35 26.71
CA ASP A 102 1.41 -12.63 25.55
C ASP A 102 1.47 -11.12 25.81
N PHE A 103 2.64 -10.58 26.11
CA PHE A 103 2.80 -9.14 26.36
C PHE A 103 2.88 -8.30 25.09
N ARG A 104 3.09 -8.89 23.90
CA ARG A 104 3.03 -8.13 22.64
C ARG A 104 1.61 -7.62 22.43
N ASP A 105 0.67 -8.51 22.69
CA ASP A 105 -0.75 -8.20 22.68
C ASP A 105 -1.10 -7.07 23.65
N LEU A 106 -0.57 -7.12 24.87
CA LEU A 106 -0.78 -6.07 25.85
C LEU A 106 -0.14 -4.72 25.45
N GLY A 107 1.08 -4.73 24.90
CA GLY A 107 1.80 -3.52 24.49
C GLY A 107 1.02 -2.68 23.47
N ASN A 108 0.33 -3.35 22.54
CA ASN A 108 -0.52 -2.70 21.54
C ASN A 108 -1.70 -1.89 22.15
N LEU A 109 -2.12 -2.19 23.38
CA LEU A 109 -3.19 -1.45 24.06
C LEU A 109 -2.73 -0.12 24.67
N PHE A 110 -1.43 0.14 24.76
CA PHE A 110 -0.89 1.37 25.37
C PHE A 110 -0.91 2.58 24.42
N GLY A 111 -1.06 2.35 23.11
CA GLY A 111 -0.92 3.39 22.08
C GLY A 111 -2.01 4.48 22.06
N ASP A 112 -3.26 4.17 22.41
CA ASP A 112 -4.39 5.10 22.16
C ASP A 112 -5.43 5.26 23.29
N GLU A 113 -5.38 4.48 24.38
CA GLU A 113 -6.42 4.54 25.43
C GLU A 113 -5.91 4.97 26.82
N GLN A 114 -6.02 6.27 27.14
CA GLN A 114 -5.81 6.81 28.50
C GLN A 114 -6.74 6.17 29.57
N GLN A 115 -7.77 5.41 29.17
CA GLN A 115 -8.72 4.76 30.09
C GLN A 115 -8.34 3.32 30.50
N PHE A 116 -7.28 2.73 29.92
CA PHE A 116 -6.87 1.37 30.26
C PHE A 116 -6.47 1.23 31.74
N PHE A 117 -5.64 2.16 32.25
CA PHE A 117 -5.14 2.19 33.64
C PHE A 117 -6.08 2.89 34.62
N SER A 118 -7.35 2.45 34.68
CA SER A 118 -8.33 2.97 35.63
C SER A 118 -8.53 2.05 36.84
N GLY A 119 -9.03 2.62 37.95
CA GLY A 119 -9.32 1.85 39.17
C GLY A 119 -8.08 1.15 39.76
N PRO A 120 -8.17 -0.15 40.13
CA PRO A 120 -7.05 -0.91 40.71
C PRO A 120 -5.82 -1.04 39.80
N LEU A 121 -5.99 -0.90 38.48
CA LEU A 121 -4.90 -1.05 37.50
C LEU A 121 -3.98 0.17 37.44
N LYS A 122 -4.43 1.32 37.98
CA LYS A 122 -3.65 2.56 37.97
C LYS A 122 -2.26 2.43 38.61
N GLN A 123 -2.07 1.47 39.52
CA GLN A 123 -0.77 1.21 40.16
C GLN A 123 0.32 0.71 39.19
N PHE A 124 -0.07 0.18 38.02
CA PHE A 124 0.83 -0.30 36.99
C PHE A 124 1.20 0.78 35.97
N GLU A 125 0.51 1.93 35.96
CA GLU A 125 0.80 3.04 35.05
C GLU A 125 2.20 3.61 35.37
N ARG A 126 3.18 3.35 34.50
CA ARG A 126 4.53 3.92 34.58
C ARG A 126 4.71 4.95 33.47
N THR A 127 5.07 6.18 33.85
CA THR A 127 5.21 7.28 32.90
C THR A 127 6.53 8.02 33.06
N GLU A 128 7.09 8.47 31.94
CA GLU A 128 8.30 9.29 31.88
C GLU A 128 8.01 10.63 31.19
N GLN A 129 8.60 11.71 31.70
CA GLN A 129 8.56 13.00 31.01
C GLN A 129 9.65 13.08 29.95
N ARG A 130 9.24 13.03 28.68
CA ARG A 130 10.12 13.25 27.53
C ARG A 130 10.01 14.69 27.03
N LYS A 131 11.11 15.21 26.48
CA LYS A 131 11.14 16.51 25.81
C LYS A 131 11.25 16.29 24.31
N SER A 132 10.36 16.90 23.54
CA SER A 132 10.52 17.00 22.10
C SER A 132 11.77 17.83 21.77
N ALA A 133 12.28 17.70 20.54
CA ALA A 133 13.35 18.56 20.02
C ALA A 133 12.99 20.06 20.05
N SER A 134 11.69 20.39 20.08
CA SER A 134 11.16 21.75 20.26
C SER A 134 11.06 22.21 21.73
N GLY A 135 11.51 21.41 22.69
CA GLY A 135 11.48 21.71 24.13
C GLY A 135 10.13 21.48 24.82
N LYS A 136 9.12 20.99 24.09
CA LYS A 136 7.79 20.67 24.63
C LYS A 136 7.87 19.38 25.45
N LYS A 137 7.51 19.46 26.73
CA LYS A 137 7.41 18.28 27.59
C LYS A 137 6.13 17.52 27.28
N TRP A 138 6.23 16.22 27.10
CA TRP A 138 5.10 15.31 27.02
C TRP A 138 5.38 14.06 27.87
N THR A 139 4.33 13.41 28.32
CA THR A 139 4.41 12.23 29.18
C THR A 139 4.25 11.00 28.30
N SER A 140 5.27 10.15 28.26
CA SER A 140 5.24 8.85 27.58
C SER A 140 4.95 7.76 28.60
N LEU A 141 4.15 6.77 28.25
CA LEU A 141 4.15 5.50 28.98
C LEU A 141 5.52 4.83 28.81
N LEU A 142 5.97 4.14 29.86
CA LEU A 142 7.14 3.28 29.86
C LEU A 142 6.65 1.84 29.68
N ASP A 143 6.51 1.42 28.43
CA ASP A 143 5.82 0.17 28.09
C ASP A 143 6.50 -1.05 28.70
N ALA A 144 7.83 -1.15 28.60
CA ALA A 144 8.61 -2.26 29.17
C ALA A 144 8.51 -2.36 30.70
N ASP A 145 8.57 -1.23 31.42
CA ASP A 145 8.44 -1.22 32.89
C ASP A 145 7.01 -1.53 33.35
N THR A 146 6.03 -1.12 32.55
CA THR A 146 4.61 -1.41 32.78
C THR A 146 4.32 -2.89 32.57
N ILE A 147 4.82 -3.47 31.48
CA ILE A 147 4.77 -4.91 31.18
C ILE A 147 5.41 -5.71 32.31
N GLU A 148 6.61 -5.33 32.76
CA GLU A 148 7.30 -6.00 33.86
C GLU A 148 6.51 -5.96 35.16
N ALA A 149 5.93 -4.80 35.52
CA ALA A 149 5.13 -4.67 36.74
C ALA A 149 3.85 -5.52 36.70
N ILE A 150 3.19 -5.59 35.54
CA ILE A 150 2.01 -6.44 35.32
C ILE A 150 2.41 -7.92 35.36
N GLY A 151 3.49 -8.29 34.66
CA GLY A 151 4.01 -9.65 34.66
C GLY A 151 4.38 -10.16 36.05
N GLU A 152 5.00 -9.31 36.88
CA GLU A 152 5.30 -9.66 38.28
C GLU A 152 4.03 -9.96 39.09
N ALA A 153 2.95 -9.18 38.91
CA ALA A 153 1.69 -9.43 39.60
C ALA A 153 0.98 -10.69 39.09
N VAL A 154 0.92 -10.88 37.77
CA VAL A 154 0.19 -12.00 37.16
C VAL A 154 0.90 -13.33 37.40
N THR A 155 2.23 -13.40 37.24
CA THR A 155 3.00 -14.65 37.40
C THR A 155 2.98 -15.20 38.83
N GLN A 156 2.81 -14.35 39.85
CA GLN A 156 2.63 -14.78 41.24
C GLN A 156 1.37 -15.63 41.47
N HIS A 157 0.36 -15.47 40.62
CA HIS A 157 -0.92 -16.15 40.74
C HIS A 157 -1.18 -17.15 39.60
N THR A 158 -0.21 -17.43 38.72
CA THR A 158 -0.42 -18.23 37.51
C THR A 158 0.52 -19.45 37.43
N PRO A 159 0.32 -20.49 38.25
CA PRO A 159 1.20 -21.67 38.26
C PRO A 159 0.99 -22.60 37.05
N MET A 160 -0.07 -22.38 36.25
CA MET A 160 -0.44 -23.18 35.09
C MET A 160 0.13 -22.64 33.77
N LEU A 161 1.00 -21.63 33.85
CA LEU A 161 1.56 -20.99 32.68
C LEU A 161 2.52 -21.92 31.94
N GLU A 162 2.29 -22.06 30.64
CA GLU A 162 3.03 -22.91 29.71
C GLU A 162 3.81 -22.07 28.70
N THR A 163 3.31 -20.89 28.33
CA THR A 163 3.95 -19.98 27.34
C THR A 163 4.00 -18.54 27.84
N ILE A 164 5.13 -17.86 27.62
CA ILE A 164 5.27 -16.41 27.81
C ILE A 164 5.80 -15.79 26.51
N SER A 165 5.22 -14.68 26.08
CA SER A 165 5.65 -13.94 24.90
C SER A 165 5.82 -12.43 25.14
N GLY A 166 6.79 -11.79 24.49
CA GLY A 166 6.91 -10.32 24.42
C GLY A 166 8.29 -9.73 24.70
N GLU A 167 8.33 -8.42 24.99
CA GLU A 167 9.56 -7.71 25.34
C GLU A 167 9.87 -7.91 26.83
N LEU A 168 10.73 -8.89 27.12
CA LEU A 168 11.07 -9.31 28.48
C LEU A 168 12.48 -8.85 28.85
N LYS A 169 12.71 -8.54 30.13
CA LYS A 169 14.04 -8.24 30.67
C LYS A 169 14.65 -9.46 31.36
N SER A 170 15.98 -9.57 31.37
CA SER A 170 16.68 -10.66 32.06
C SER A 170 16.28 -10.75 33.53
N ASP A 171 16.23 -9.63 34.24
CA ASP A 171 15.92 -9.59 35.67
C ASP A 171 14.49 -10.08 35.96
N ALA A 172 13.55 -9.82 35.05
CA ALA A 172 12.18 -10.31 35.17
C ALA A 172 12.13 -11.84 35.02
N LEU A 173 12.79 -12.39 34.00
CA LEU A 173 12.87 -13.84 33.77
C LEU A 173 13.48 -14.59 34.97
N VAL A 174 14.57 -14.07 35.55
CA VAL A 174 15.20 -14.66 36.75
C VAL A 174 14.24 -14.67 37.94
N ARG A 175 13.42 -13.63 38.12
CA ARG A 175 12.44 -13.57 39.23
C ARG A 175 11.22 -14.45 39.00
N TRP A 176 10.78 -14.59 37.76
CA TRP A 176 9.52 -15.29 37.44
C TRP A 176 9.70 -16.80 37.32
N THR A 177 10.79 -17.26 36.71
CA THR A 177 11.04 -18.69 36.44
C THR A 177 10.89 -19.62 37.66
N PRO A 178 11.32 -19.26 38.91
CA PRO A 178 11.08 -20.11 40.09
C PRO A 178 9.61 -20.40 40.42
N ARG A 179 8.68 -19.63 39.84
CA ARG A 179 7.24 -19.75 40.07
C ARG A 179 6.51 -20.38 38.88
N LEU A 180 7.23 -20.77 37.82
CA LEU A 180 6.69 -21.22 36.53
C LEU A 180 7.15 -22.64 36.15
N PRO A 181 6.87 -23.67 36.97
CA PRO A 181 7.38 -25.03 36.75
C PRO A 181 6.80 -25.73 35.51
N ARG A 182 5.75 -25.17 34.91
CA ARG A 182 5.09 -25.69 33.71
C ARG A 182 5.48 -24.98 32.42
N LEU A 183 6.37 -23.99 32.49
CA LEU A 183 6.84 -23.25 31.32
C LEU A 183 7.47 -24.22 30.32
N GLN A 184 6.96 -24.20 29.10
CA GLN A 184 7.37 -25.00 27.96
C GLN A 184 7.96 -24.11 26.87
N SER A 185 7.32 -22.97 26.61
CA SER A 185 7.65 -22.09 25.48
C SER A 185 7.95 -20.67 25.93
N LEU A 186 8.97 -20.06 25.31
CA LEU A 186 9.33 -18.66 25.49
C LEU A 186 9.46 -18.00 24.12
N GLU A 187 8.73 -16.90 23.93
CA GLU A 187 8.77 -16.10 22.72
C GLU A 187 9.30 -14.71 23.06
N LEU A 188 10.51 -14.39 22.61
CA LEU A 188 11.20 -13.16 22.94
C LEU A 188 11.14 -12.20 21.77
N PHE A 189 10.65 -10.98 21.99
CA PHE A 189 10.77 -9.94 20.97
C PHE A 189 12.24 -9.61 20.68
N ASP A 190 13.05 -9.50 21.74
CA ASP A 190 14.50 -9.31 21.66
C ASP A 190 15.20 -10.46 22.42
N GLY A 191 16.17 -11.13 21.80
CA GLY A 191 16.92 -12.26 22.37
C GLY A 191 17.94 -11.89 23.45
N ARG A 192 18.29 -10.61 23.62
CA ARG A 192 19.25 -10.13 24.63
C ARG A 192 19.05 -10.66 26.07
N PRO A 193 17.84 -10.93 26.57
CA PRO A 193 17.68 -11.48 27.90
C PRO A 193 18.44 -12.78 28.14
N LEU A 194 18.62 -13.56 27.06
CA LEU A 194 19.38 -14.82 27.05
C LEU A 194 20.89 -14.61 27.16
N GLU A 195 21.41 -13.40 27.08
CA GLU A 195 22.84 -13.13 27.31
C GLU A 195 23.23 -13.28 28.78
N ASN A 196 22.25 -13.22 29.70
CA ASN A 196 22.50 -13.26 31.14
C ASN A 196 22.58 -14.71 31.65
N PRO A 197 23.74 -15.18 32.18
CA PRO A 197 23.90 -16.54 32.70
C PRO A 197 22.96 -16.91 33.86
N LEU A 198 22.43 -15.92 34.58
CA LEU A 198 21.43 -16.16 35.63
C LEU A 198 20.10 -16.64 35.03
N VAL A 199 19.73 -16.18 33.84
CA VAL A 199 18.54 -16.67 33.13
C VAL A 199 18.73 -18.14 32.75
N HIS A 200 19.93 -18.52 32.29
CA HIS A 200 20.27 -19.91 31.96
C HIS A 200 20.05 -20.83 33.15
N THR A 201 20.67 -20.46 34.28
CA THR A 201 20.62 -21.23 35.52
C THR A 201 19.18 -21.37 36.02
N SER A 202 18.42 -20.26 36.01
CA SER A 202 17.05 -20.23 36.52
C SER A 202 16.08 -21.05 35.65
N LEU A 203 16.17 -20.96 34.32
CA LEU A 203 15.37 -21.79 33.42
C LEU A 203 15.67 -23.28 33.61
N ASN A 204 16.95 -23.64 33.74
CA ASN A 204 17.33 -25.05 33.87
C ASN A 204 16.91 -25.65 35.22
N GLU A 205 17.01 -24.89 36.31
CA GLU A 205 16.65 -25.35 37.66
C GLU A 205 15.14 -25.44 37.88
N TYR A 206 14.37 -24.46 37.40
CA TYR A 206 12.95 -24.31 37.75
C TYR A 206 11.97 -24.69 36.66
N CYS A 207 12.37 -24.74 35.39
CA CYS A 207 11.48 -25.02 34.25
C CYS A 207 11.83 -26.38 33.58
N PRO A 208 11.48 -27.52 34.19
CA PRO A 208 11.88 -28.84 33.71
C PRO A 208 11.34 -29.18 32.31
N ASN A 209 10.21 -28.59 31.91
CA ASN A 209 9.52 -28.85 30.65
C ASN A 209 9.86 -27.87 29.51
N PHE A 210 10.76 -26.91 29.75
CA PHE A 210 11.13 -25.90 28.76
C PHE A 210 11.79 -26.56 27.54
N ASN A 211 11.19 -26.38 26.36
CA ASN A 211 11.57 -27.06 25.13
C ASN A 211 11.25 -26.29 23.84
N GLU A 212 10.66 -25.10 23.90
CA GLU A 212 10.34 -24.28 22.73
C GLU A 212 10.85 -22.85 22.91
N LEU A 213 11.49 -22.31 21.86
CA LEU A 213 12.03 -20.96 21.87
C LEU A 213 11.75 -20.26 20.53
N MET A 214 11.19 -19.05 20.61
CA MET A 214 11.06 -18.15 19.48
C MET A 214 11.76 -16.82 19.76
N ILE A 215 12.50 -16.28 18.80
CA ILE A 215 13.20 -14.99 18.94
C ILE A 215 12.87 -14.11 17.73
N TYR A 216 12.33 -12.91 17.96
CA TYR A 216 11.98 -12.02 16.86
C TYR A 216 13.17 -11.24 16.32
N THR A 217 13.96 -10.62 17.20
CA THR A 217 15.17 -9.88 16.85
C THR A 217 16.24 -10.04 17.92
N TRP A 218 17.45 -9.55 17.65
CA TRP A 218 18.53 -9.44 18.62
C TRP A 218 19.25 -8.10 18.42
N SER A 219 18.89 -7.10 19.23
CA SER A 219 19.32 -5.73 18.98
C SER A 219 20.82 -5.51 19.29
N GLN A 220 21.46 -4.63 18.50
CA GLN A 220 22.88 -4.27 18.64
C GLN A 220 23.04 -2.99 19.49
N GLU A 221 23.76 -3.08 20.61
CA GLU A 221 24.17 -1.89 21.39
C GLU A 221 25.52 -1.32 20.93
N ASP A 222 26.44 -2.16 20.45
CA ASP A 222 27.81 -1.76 20.12
C ASP A 222 28.26 -2.24 18.73
N LEU A 223 28.57 -1.29 17.83
CA LEU A 223 29.04 -1.52 16.45
C LEU A 223 30.46 -2.12 16.35
N LEU A 224 31.11 -2.45 17.47
CA LEU A 224 32.55 -2.76 17.52
C LEU A 224 32.89 -4.21 17.92
N SER A 225 31.91 -5.01 18.36
CA SER A 225 32.13 -6.43 18.64
C SER A 225 30.81 -7.21 18.55
N ASP A 226 30.55 -7.84 17.41
CA ASP A 226 29.42 -8.76 17.27
C ASP A 226 29.77 -10.09 17.93
N HIS A 227 29.28 -10.30 19.16
CA HIS A 227 29.43 -11.56 19.90
C HIS A 227 28.09 -12.29 20.05
N ARG A 228 27.09 -11.98 19.20
CA ARG A 228 25.74 -12.55 19.32
C ARG A 228 25.74 -14.08 19.18
N ASP A 229 26.46 -14.61 18.19
CA ASP A 229 26.61 -16.05 17.98
C ASP A 229 27.11 -16.75 19.26
N HIS A 230 28.22 -16.27 19.81
CA HIS A 230 28.81 -16.83 21.02
C HIS A 230 27.85 -16.80 22.22
N LYS A 231 27.16 -15.68 22.44
CA LYS A 231 26.25 -15.53 23.59
C LYS A 231 25.03 -16.44 23.46
N PHE A 232 24.47 -16.59 22.26
CA PHE A 232 23.34 -17.48 22.04
C PHE A 232 23.76 -18.96 22.11
N ALA A 233 24.92 -19.31 21.54
CA ALA A 233 25.51 -20.64 21.65
C ALA A 233 25.75 -21.06 23.11
N GLN A 234 26.20 -20.13 23.97
CA GLN A 234 26.34 -20.37 25.41
C GLN A 234 25.01 -20.73 26.07
N PHE A 235 23.94 -20.02 25.73
CA PHE A 235 22.61 -20.32 26.26
C PHE A 235 22.17 -21.73 25.87
N LEU A 236 22.20 -22.07 24.57
CA LEU A 236 21.82 -23.40 24.08
C LEU A 236 22.66 -24.50 24.75
N SER A 237 23.97 -24.30 24.85
CA SER A 237 24.88 -25.26 25.49
C SER A 237 24.66 -25.42 27.01
N SER A 238 24.02 -24.45 27.66
CA SER A 238 23.69 -24.51 29.10
C SER A 238 22.41 -25.30 29.41
N MET A 239 21.58 -25.52 28.39
CA MET A 239 20.35 -26.29 28.50
C MET A 239 20.65 -27.78 28.71
N ARG A 240 19.64 -28.55 29.11
CA ARG A 240 19.78 -30.01 29.22
C ARG A 240 19.92 -30.62 27.83
N ALA A 241 20.87 -31.54 27.66
CA ALA A 241 21.04 -32.29 26.42
C ALA A 241 19.70 -32.88 25.93
N ASP A 242 19.43 -32.72 24.64
CA ASP A 242 18.19 -33.19 24.01
C ASP A 242 16.88 -32.72 24.73
N SER A 243 16.87 -31.50 25.28
CA SER A 243 15.64 -30.89 25.82
C SER A 243 14.88 -29.99 24.85
N LEU A 244 15.56 -29.31 23.92
CA LEU A 244 14.94 -28.36 22.99
C LEU A 244 14.27 -29.10 21.81
N LYS A 245 13.00 -28.79 21.56
CA LYS A 245 12.16 -29.38 20.50
C LYS A 245 11.89 -28.43 19.34
N SER A 246 11.67 -27.14 19.61
CA SER A 246 11.46 -26.13 18.56
C SER A 246 12.34 -24.89 18.82
N LEU A 247 12.99 -24.42 17.76
CA LEU A 247 13.65 -23.12 17.71
C LEU A 247 13.21 -22.37 16.46
N GLN A 248 12.66 -21.17 16.64
CA GLN A 248 12.23 -20.29 15.54
C GLN A 248 12.85 -18.89 15.69
N THR A 249 13.41 -18.34 14.62
CA THR A 249 13.81 -16.91 14.58
C THR A 249 13.00 -16.15 13.54
N MET A 250 12.59 -14.91 13.82
CA MET A 250 11.82 -14.08 12.88
C MET A 250 12.65 -13.04 12.14
N HIS A 251 13.92 -12.84 12.54
CA HIS A 251 14.95 -12.06 11.84
C HIS A 251 16.32 -12.72 12.08
N ASP A 252 17.36 -12.20 11.42
CA ASP A 252 18.75 -12.57 11.69
C ASP A 252 19.18 -12.10 13.09
N ILE A 253 19.38 -13.08 13.97
CA ILE A 253 19.82 -12.88 15.35
C ILE A 253 21.35 -12.94 15.49
N GLY A 254 22.09 -13.08 14.39
CA GLY A 254 23.53 -13.32 14.38
C GLY A 254 23.90 -14.75 14.74
N ALA A 255 23.06 -15.74 14.40
CA ALA A 255 23.36 -17.15 14.59
C ALA A 255 24.35 -17.63 13.50
N ASP A 256 25.44 -18.26 13.93
CA ASP A 256 26.50 -18.72 13.03
C ASP A 256 27.12 -20.04 13.59
N ALA A 257 28.38 -20.32 13.26
CA ALA A 257 29.04 -21.60 13.51
C ALA A 257 28.96 -22.07 14.97
N GLU A 258 29.11 -21.19 15.97
CA GLU A 258 29.02 -21.61 17.38
C GLU A 258 27.59 -21.99 17.75
N THR A 259 26.58 -21.23 17.29
CA THR A 259 25.17 -21.56 17.51
C THR A 259 24.80 -22.87 16.84
N PHE A 260 25.23 -23.10 15.60
CA PHE A 260 24.94 -24.35 14.88
C PHE A 260 25.58 -25.56 15.55
N LEU A 261 26.79 -25.40 16.08
CA LEU A 261 27.43 -26.43 16.88
C LEU A 261 26.67 -26.69 18.19
N ALA A 262 26.23 -25.63 18.87
CA ALA A 262 25.44 -25.75 20.10
C ALA A 262 24.08 -26.43 19.85
N LEU A 263 23.44 -26.21 18.70
CA LEU A 263 22.19 -26.90 18.35
C LEU A 263 22.36 -28.42 18.22
N SER A 264 23.55 -28.89 17.84
CA SER A 264 23.84 -30.33 17.82
C SER A 264 23.75 -30.97 19.22
N HIS A 265 23.83 -30.19 20.31
CA HIS A 265 23.56 -30.65 21.68
C HIS A 265 22.11 -31.10 21.91
N HIS A 266 21.20 -30.68 21.03
CA HIS A 266 19.78 -31.01 21.03
C HIS A 266 19.37 -31.82 19.80
N GLY A 267 20.34 -32.36 19.05
CA GLY A 267 20.06 -32.96 17.75
C GLY A 267 19.16 -34.20 17.78
N GLY A 268 19.01 -34.85 18.94
CA GLY A 268 18.09 -35.98 19.16
C GLY A 268 16.67 -35.58 19.55
N SER A 269 16.45 -34.33 19.97
CA SER A 269 15.13 -33.82 20.38
C SER A 269 14.59 -32.70 19.50
N LEU A 270 15.44 -32.00 18.75
CA LEU A 270 15.05 -30.86 17.93
C LEU A 270 14.25 -31.35 16.72
N GLU A 271 12.93 -31.09 16.75
CA GLU A 271 11.97 -31.50 15.74
C GLU A 271 11.63 -30.36 14.78
N ASP A 272 11.73 -29.10 15.21
CA ASP A 272 11.37 -27.93 14.42
C ASP A 272 12.46 -26.85 14.52
N LEU A 273 13.01 -26.46 13.38
CA LEU A 273 14.09 -25.49 13.30
C LEU A 273 13.80 -24.48 12.20
N GLY A 274 13.60 -23.22 12.56
CA GLY A 274 13.49 -22.11 11.64
C GLY A 274 14.46 -21.00 11.97
N MET A 275 15.27 -20.60 11.00
CA MET A 275 16.28 -19.55 11.19
C MET A 275 16.42 -18.66 9.98
N TYR A 276 16.69 -17.39 10.26
CA TYR A 276 17.25 -16.44 9.31
C TYR A 276 18.76 -16.57 9.33
N THR A 277 19.36 -16.61 8.15
CA THR A 277 20.80 -16.78 7.96
C THR A 277 21.37 -15.61 7.18
N SER A 278 22.61 -15.24 7.52
CA SER A 278 23.43 -14.33 6.73
C SER A 278 24.28 -15.11 5.72
N ASN A 279 24.94 -14.39 4.80
CA ASN A 279 25.88 -14.99 3.85
C ASN A 279 27.02 -15.76 4.55
N GLU A 280 27.49 -15.27 5.70
CA GLU A 280 28.54 -15.94 6.48
C GLU A 280 27.98 -17.19 7.17
N SER A 281 26.81 -17.09 7.79
CA SER A 281 26.14 -18.22 8.45
C SER A 281 25.85 -19.37 7.47
N LEU A 282 25.40 -19.08 6.25
CA LEU A 282 25.14 -20.12 5.24
C LEU A 282 26.36 -20.99 4.93
N SER A 283 27.57 -20.43 5.09
CA SER A 283 28.82 -21.18 4.89
C SER A 283 29.15 -22.20 5.94
N HIS A 284 28.38 -22.21 7.02
CA HIS A 284 28.53 -23.11 8.15
C HIS A 284 27.32 -24.03 8.33
N LEU A 285 26.38 -24.06 7.38
CA LEU A 285 25.12 -24.81 7.50
C LEU A 285 25.35 -26.32 7.71
N ASN A 286 26.44 -26.87 7.15
CA ASN A 286 26.87 -28.26 7.35
C ASN A 286 27.14 -28.63 8.82
N ILE A 287 27.41 -27.66 9.69
CA ILE A 287 27.62 -27.89 11.13
C ILE A 287 26.36 -28.44 11.81
N LEU A 288 25.16 -28.18 11.26
CA LEU A 288 23.89 -28.71 11.76
C LEU A 288 23.72 -30.22 11.58
N GLN A 289 24.71 -30.94 11.03
CA GLN A 289 24.66 -32.38 10.78
C GLN A 289 24.30 -33.26 11.99
N GLY A 290 24.42 -32.75 13.23
CA GLY A 290 23.98 -33.43 14.44
C GLY A 290 22.45 -33.46 14.64
N CYS A 291 21.72 -32.53 14.02
CA CYS A 291 20.27 -32.36 14.15
C CYS A 291 19.52 -33.31 13.22
N THR A 292 19.30 -34.55 13.66
CA THR A 292 18.69 -35.62 12.82
C THR A 292 17.23 -35.93 13.18
N ALA A 293 16.73 -35.43 14.31
CA ALA A 293 15.34 -35.59 14.74
C ALA A 293 14.34 -34.65 14.02
N LEU A 294 14.84 -33.78 13.13
CA LEU A 294 14.05 -32.76 12.45
C LEU A 294 12.85 -33.34 11.70
N LYS A 295 11.70 -32.73 11.94
CA LYS A 295 10.43 -32.89 11.23
C LYS A 295 10.15 -31.69 10.34
N GLN A 296 10.55 -30.50 10.77
CA GLN A 296 10.37 -29.24 10.04
C GLN A 296 11.68 -28.45 10.00
N LEU A 297 11.99 -27.88 8.84
CA LEU A 297 13.15 -27.02 8.63
C LEU A 297 12.75 -25.78 7.82
N ARG A 298 13.04 -24.60 8.34
CA ARG A 298 12.94 -23.33 7.60
C ARG A 298 14.27 -22.61 7.60
N ILE A 299 14.81 -22.31 6.42
CA ILE A 299 15.99 -21.45 6.25
C ILE A 299 15.61 -20.27 5.38
N GLU A 300 15.95 -19.07 5.85
CA GLU A 300 15.68 -17.82 5.15
C GLU A 300 16.97 -17.01 5.00
N ASP A 301 17.41 -16.78 3.77
CA ASP A 301 18.60 -15.96 3.50
C ASP A 301 18.23 -14.48 3.47
N THR A 302 18.83 -13.71 4.38
CA THR A 302 18.61 -12.26 4.48
C THR A 302 19.06 -11.47 3.25
N HIS A 303 19.99 -12.00 2.45
CA HIS A 303 20.52 -11.29 1.28
C HIS A 303 20.06 -11.90 -0.04
N GLY A 304 19.94 -13.23 -0.10
CA GLY A 304 19.39 -13.98 -1.24
C GLY A 304 20.28 -14.14 -2.44
N VAL A 305 21.59 -13.93 -2.27
CA VAL A 305 22.56 -13.91 -3.38
C VAL A 305 23.48 -15.13 -3.37
N VAL A 306 23.50 -15.91 -2.29
CA VAL A 306 24.50 -16.97 -2.11
C VAL A 306 24.05 -18.27 -2.77
N ASP A 307 24.70 -18.62 -3.86
CA ASP A 307 24.63 -19.95 -4.45
C ASP A 307 25.72 -20.86 -3.84
N LEU A 308 25.36 -21.65 -2.84
CA LEU A 308 26.24 -22.64 -2.19
C LEU A 308 26.78 -23.67 -3.17
N GLN A 309 26.01 -24.06 -4.20
CA GLN A 309 26.48 -25.04 -5.19
C GLN A 309 27.66 -24.47 -5.99
N ALA A 310 27.57 -23.20 -6.40
CA ALA A 310 28.62 -22.54 -7.16
C ALA A 310 29.78 -22.03 -6.29
N THR A 311 29.51 -21.55 -5.08
CA THR A 311 30.48 -20.84 -4.25
C THR A 311 31.13 -21.72 -3.17
N GLN A 312 30.42 -22.70 -2.64
CA GLN A 312 30.83 -23.49 -1.45
C GLN A 312 30.38 -24.95 -1.55
N ASN A 313 30.83 -25.63 -2.61
CA ASN A 313 30.37 -26.96 -2.97
C ASN A 313 30.55 -28.03 -1.86
N ASP A 314 31.56 -27.93 -1.01
CA ASP A 314 31.74 -28.86 0.11
C ASP A 314 30.61 -28.74 1.14
N VAL A 315 30.26 -27.50 1.52
CA VAL A 315 29.13 -27.21 2.43
C VAL A 315 27.81 -27.67 1.82
N PHE A 316 27.63 -27.44 0.52
CA PHE A 316 26.47 -27.91 -0.24
C PHE A 316 26.30 -29.44 -0.17
N LEU A 317 27.37 -30.20 -0.47
CA LEU A 317 27.34 -31.67 -0.44
C LEU A 317 27.13 -32.23 0.97
N GLU A 318 27.76 -31.62 1.98
CA GLU A 318 27.59 -32.04 3.37
C GLU A 318 26.18 -31.74 3.89
N THR A 319 25.59 -30.62 3.47
CA THR A 319 24.19 -30.27 3.79
C THR A 319 23.23 -31.29 3.19
N ILE A 320 23.42 -31.71 1.93
CA ILE A 320 22.63 -32.80 1.32
C ILE A 320 22.76 -34.09 2.15
N ALA A 321 23.98 -34.46 2.52
CA ALA A 321 24.23 -35.66 3.31
C ALA A 321 23.61 -35.59 4.70
N TRP A 322 23.49 -34.40 5.29
CA TRP A 322 22.77 -34.18 6.54
C TRP A 322 21.26 -34.32 6.36
N LEU A 323 20.64 -33.59 5.44
CA LEU A 323 19.19 -33.63 5.22
C LEU A 323 18.71 -35.04 4.87
N SER A 324 19.51 -35.80 4.11
CA SER A 324 19.23 -37.20 3.76
C SER A 324 19.22 -38.14 4.98
N LYS A 325 19.86 -37.77 6.10
CA LYS A 325 19.82 -38.53 7.37
C LYS A 325 18.59 -38.23 8.21
N CYS A 326 17.88 -37.13 7.95
CA CYS A 326 16.71 -36.70 8.71
C CYS A 326 15.45 -37.48 8.29
N LYS A 327 15.33 -38.74 8.74
CA LYS A 327 14.21 -39.65 8.34
C LYS A 327 12.82 -39.18 8.80
N SER A 328 12.79 -38.34 9.82
CA SER A 328 11.55 -37.77 10.36
C SER A 328 11.10 -36.51 9.62
N LEU A 329 11.88 -36.02 8.65
CA LEU A 329 11.62 -34.76 7.94
C LEU A 329 10.32 -34.88 7.12
N ARG A 330 9.43 -33.91 7.32
CA ARG A 330 8.11 -33.80 6.68
C ARG A 330 7.90 -32.44 6.02
N SER A 331 8.49 -31.37 6.54
CA SER A 331 8.31 -30.01 6.01
C SER A 331 9.65 -29.31 5.80
N ILE A 332 9.84 -28.70 4.64
CA ILE A 332 10.99 -27.83 4.34
C ILE A 332 10.49 -26.55 3.70
N ARG A 333 10.98 -25.41 4.21
CA ARG A 333 10.80 -24.08 3.62
C ARG A 333 12.15 -23.42 3.39
N PHE A 334 12.38 -22.99 2.17
CA PHE A 334 13.53 -22.21 1.76
C PHE A 334 13.04 -20.87 1.22
N SER A 335 13.38 -19.79 1.92
CA SER A 335 12.96 -18.44 1.57
C SER A 335 14.18 -17.63 1.14
N ASN A 336 14.10 -17.01 -0.03
CA ASN A 336 15.19 -16.25 -0.63
C ASN A 336 16.50 -17.06 -0.79
N PHE A 337 16.44 -18.38 -0.89
CA PHE A 337 17.63 -19.23 -0.81
C PHE A 337 17.97 -19.86 -2.16
N ALA A 338 18.91 -19.24 -2.89
CA ALA A 338 19.22 -19.55 -4.28
C ALA A 338 19.50 -21.04 -4.57
N SER A 339 20.23 -21.73 -3.68
CA SER A 339 20.54 -23.17 -3.86
C SER A 339 19.44 -24.12 -3.39
N GLY A 340 18.27 -23.63 -2.97
CA GLY A 340 17.20 -24.44 -2.36
C GLY A 340 16.74 -25.60 -3.25
N ALA A 341 16.45 -25.35 -4.53
CA ALA A 341 16.02 -26.40 -5.47
C ALA A 341 17.13 -27.42 -5.77
N ALA A 342 18.37 -26.96 -5.92
CA ALA A 342 19.53 -27.82 -6.13
C ALA A 342 19.80 -28.72 -4.91
N LEU A 343 19.69 -28.19 -3.69
CA LEU A 343 19.83 -28.97 -2.44
C LEU A 343 18.71 -30.01 -2.29
N MET A 344 17.49 -29.65 -2.67
CA MET A 344 16.34 -30.56 -2.55
C MET A 344 16.36 -31.69 -3.56
N THR A 345 17.02 -31.51 -4.71
CA THR A 345 17.01 -32.52 -5.78
C THR A 345 17.44 -33.91 -5.30
N PRO A 346 18.60 -34.09 -4.61
CA PRO A 346 18.97 -35.40 -4.09
C PRO A 346 18.09 -35.84 -2.91
N VAL A 347 17.68 -34.92 -2.03
CA VAL A 347 16.86 -35.23 -0.85
C VAL A 347 15.49 -35.80 -1.23
N LEU A 348 14.89 -35.30 -2.31
CA LEU A 348 13.62 -35.81 -2.84
C LEU A 348 13.73 -37.24 -3.39
N LEU A 349 14.92 -37.64 -3.86
CA LEU A 349 15.19 -38.98 -4.38
C LEU A 349 15.43 -40.02 -3.28
N GLU A 350 15.67 -39.60 -2.04
CA GLU A 350 15.92 -40.49 -0.91
C GLU A 350 14.66 -41.23 -0.47
N HIS A 351 14.71 -42.57 -0.47
CA HIS A 351 13.55 -43.43 -0.17
C HIS A 351 13.06 -43.36 1.29
N ASP A 352 13.96 -43.02 2.22
CA ASP A 352 13.65 -42.94 3.65
C ASP A 352 13.00 -41.59 4.03
N VAL A 353 13.12 -40.57 3.17
CA VAL A 353 12.52 -39.25 3.38
C VAL A 353 11.12 -39.23 2.75
N LYS A 354 10.12 -38.84 3.55
CA LYS A 354 8.71 -38.78 3.14
C LYS A 354 8.21 -37.36 3.32
N LEU A 355 8.51 -36.50 2.35
CA LEU A 355 8.22 -35.08 2.46
C LEU A 355 6.73 -34.82 2.19
N GLU A 356 6.08 -34.10 3.11
CA GLU A 356 4.66 -33.73 3.04
C GLU A 356 4.47 -32.28 2.59
N HIS A 357 5.40 -31.38 2.95
CA HIS A 357 5.37 -29.95 2.62
C HIS A 357 6.70 -29.47 2.07
N LEU A 358 6.68 -28.77 0.93
CA LEU A 358 7.85 -28.14 0.34
C LEU A 358 7.53 -26.71 -0.11
N GLU A 359 8.32 -25.75 0.33
CA GLU A 359 8.23 -24.36 -0.11
C GLU A 359 9.61 -23.85 -0.52
N ILE A 360 9.70 -23.28 -1.73
CA ILE A 360 10.90 -22.61 -2.24
C ILE A 360 10.47 -21.27 -2.85
N ASP A 361 10.86 -20.19 -2.19
CA ASP A 361 10.69 -18.80 -2.66
C ASP A 361 12.00 -18.26 -3.24
N SER A 362 11.91 -17.22 -4.08
CA SER A 362 12.99 -16.76 -4.99
C SER A 362 13.53 -17.89 -5.88
N TYR A 363 12.65 -18.79 -6.30
CA TYR A 363 12.94 -19.95 -7.13
C TYR A 363 13.16 -19.56 -8.61
N VAL A 364 14.30 -19.97 -9.18
CA VAL A 364 14.60 -19.78 -10.59
C VAL A 364 14.19 -21.03 -11.39
N LEU A 365 13.26 -20.88 -12.33
CA LEU A 365 12.75 -21.99 -13.14
C LEU A 365 13.82 -22.64 -14.05
N LYS A 366 14.75 -21.83 -14.54
CA LYS A 366 15.79 -22.21 -15.51
C LYS A 366 16.76 -23.25 -14.93
N ASP A 367 17.18 -24.21 -15.76
CA ASP A 367 18.24 -25.19 -15.48
C ASP A 367 17.95 -26.12 -14.28
N HIS A 368 16.66 -26.29 -13.92
CA HIS A 368 16.22 -27.06 -12.75
C HIS A 368 15.34 -28.28 -13.11
N GLN A 369 15.41 -28.78 -14.34
CA GLN A 369 14.66 -29.98 -14.79
C GLN A 369 14.86 -31.20 -13.88
N ALA A 370 16.07 -31.39 -13.34
CA ALA A 370 16.36 -32.49 -12.42
C ALA A 370 15.57 -32.37 -11.11
N PHE A 371 15.40 -31.15 -10.59
CA PHE A 371 14.57 -30.87 -9.43
C PHE A 371 13.10 -31.19 -9.72
N HIS A 372 12.57 -30.73 -10.86
CA HIS A 372 11.19 -31.00 -11.27
C HIS A 372 10.89 -32.50 -11.32
N GLN A 373 11.76 -33.27 -11.99
CA GLN A 373 11.63 -34.72 -12.09
C GLN A 373 11.73 -35.41 -10.72
N ALA A 374 12.56 -34.89 -9.81
CA ALA A 374 12.70 -35.43 -8.47
C ALA A 374 11.42 -35.29 -7.63
N LEU A 375 10.58 -34.26 -7.86
CA LEU A 375 9.30 -34.10 -7.14
C LEU A 375 8.41 -35.34 -7.27
N VAL A 376 8.42 -36.00 -8.43
CA VAL A 376 7.61 -37.20 -8.72
C VAL A 376 7.92 -38.36 -7.78
N HIS A 377 9.15 -38.43 -7.24
CA HIS A 377 9.52 -39.46 -6.27
C HIS A 377 8.77 -39.35 -4.95
N GLN A 378 8.21 -38.16 -4.64
CA GLN A 378 7.40 -37.91 -3.45
C GLN A 378 5.88 -37.90 -3.74
N GLN A 379 5.43 -38.35 -4.92
CA GLN A 379 4.02 -38.31 -5.35
C GLN A 379 2.97 -38.92 -4.39
N ALA A 380 3.38 -39.85 -3.51
CA ALA A 380 2.52 -40.50 -2.54
C ALA A 380 2.44 -39.78 -1.19
N HIS A 381 3.35 -38.84 -0.92
CA HIS A 381 3.52 -38.19 0.38
C HIS A 381 3.39 -36.66 0.30
N LEU A 382 3.77 -36.03 -0.81
CA LEU A 382 3.76 -34.58 -0.95
C LEU A 382 2.32 -34.06 -1.05
N ILE A 383 1.90 -33.34 -0.01
CA ILE A 383 0.54 -32.81 0.19
C ILE A 383 0.50 -31.31 -0.15
N GLU A 384 1.60 -30.60 0.08
CA GLU A 384 1.73 -29.17 -0.16
C GLU A 384 3.02 -28.82 -0.89
N LEU A 385 2.87 -28.00 -1.94
CA LEU A 385 3.99 -27.48 -2.70
C LEU A 385 3.76 -25.99 -2.97
N SER A 386 4.74 -25.17 -2.63
CA SER A 386 4.79 -23.75 -2.95
C SER A 386 6.09 -23.44 -3.69
N LEU A 387 5.99 -22.95 -4.93
CA LEU A 387 7.12 -22.49 -5.72
C LEU A 387 6.86 -21.05 -6.16
N SER A 388 7.74 -20.13 -5.79
CA SER A 388 7.60 -18.70 -6.07
C SER A 388 8.91 -18.12 -6.57
N GLY A 389 8.89 -17.37 -7.67
CA GLY A 389 10.08 -16.67 -8.14
C GLY A 389 9.90 -15.95 -9.49
N GLU A 390 10.88 -15.12 -9.84
CA GLU A 390 10.83 -14.33 -11.08
C GLU A 390 11.33 -15.14 -12.29
N PRO A 391 10.62 -15.09 -13.42
CA PRO A 391 11.07 -15.76 -14.64
C PRO A 391 12.14 -14.93 -15.34
N GLU A 392 13.42 -15.25 -15.11
CA GLU A 392 14.49 -14.78 -15.99
C GLU A 392 14.35 -15.48 -17.35
N ALA A 393 13.68 -14.87 -18.34
CA ALA A 393 13.51 -15.37 -19.71
C ALA A 393 12.68 -16.67 -19.90
N MET A 394 12.02 -16.78 -21.06
CA MET A 394 11.14 -17.90 -21.40
C MET A 394 11.93 -19.20 -21.70
N PHE A 395 11.80 -20.22 -20.85
CA PHE A 395 12.34 -21.56 -21.08
C PHE A 395 11.20 -22.60 -21.11
N ARG A 396 10.72 -22.90 -22.32
CA ARG A 396 9.57 -23.78 -22.53
C ARG A 396 9.80 -25.21 -22.01
N ASP A 397 11.01 -25.75 -22.21
CA ASP A 397 11.33 -27.15 -21.86
C ASP A 397 11.32 -27.39 -20.33
N ASP A 398 11.86 -26.47 -19.53
CA ASP A 398 11.84 -26.54 -18.06
C ASP A 398 10.41 -26.41 -17.52
N LEU A 399 9.60 -25.50 -18.08
CA LEU A 399 8.19 -25.36 -17.72
C LEU A 399 7.38 -26.61 -18.06
N ASP A 400 7.56 -27.16 -19.25
CA ASP A 400 6.89 -28.40 -19.68
C ASP A 400 7.25 -29.55 -18.73
N THR A 401 8.53 -29.66 -18.35
CA THR A 401 9.01 -30.68 -17.39
C THR A 401 8.40 -30.48 -16.00
N LEU A 402 8.29 -29.25 -15.51
CA LEU A 402 7.63 -28.94 -14.25
C LEU A 402 6.15 -29.35 -14.30
N VAL A 403 5.42 -28.93 -15.34
CA VAL A 403 3.99 -29.24 -15.52
C VAL A 403 3.76 -30.75 -15.55
N ASP A 404 4.54 -31.50 -16.33
CA ASP A 404 4.44 -32.95 -16.40
C ASP A 404 4.77 -33.64 -15.07
N SER A 405 5.68 -33.07 -14.29
CA SER A 405 6.01 -33.57 -12.95
C SER A 405 4.90 -33.30 -11.94
N LEU A 406 4.34 -32.08 -11.92
CA LEU A 406 3.25 -31.67 -11.03
C LEU A 406 2.00 -32.54 -11.22
N ARG A 407 1.64 -32.86 -12.47
CA ARG A 407 0.48 -33.70 -12.82
C ARG A 407 0.52 -35.10 -12.20
N GLN A 408 1.70 -35.58 -11.82
CA GLN A 408 1.89 -36.90 -11.21
C GLN A 408 1.71 -36.89 -9.69
N LEU A 409 1.66 -35.72 -9.04
CA LEU A 409 1.57 -35.58 -7.58
C LEU A 409 0.14 -35.78 -7.06
N LYS A 410 -0.41 -37.00 -7.19
CA LYS A 410 -1.83 -37.29 -6.91
C LYS A 410 -2.28 -37.11 -5.45
N ALA A 411 -1.35 -37.02 -4.50
CA ALA A 411 -1.64 -36.76 -3.09
C ALA A 411 -1.78 -35.26 -2.76
N MET A 412 -1.52 -34.37 -3.72
CA MET A 412 -1.51 -32.92 -3.53
C MET A 412 -2.87 -32.38 -3.07
N ARG A 413 -2.85 -31.58 -2.01
CA ARG A 413 -4.02 -30.84 -1.47
C ARG A 413 -3.84 -29.34 -1.56
N ARG A 414 -2.62 -28.83 -1.44
CA ARG A 414 -2.34 -27.38 -1.50
C ARG A 414 -1.24 -27.10 -2.51
N LEU A 415 -1.54 -26.28 -3.51
CA LEU A 415 -0.58 -25.95 -4.56
C LEU A 415 -0.52 -24.44 -4.73
N SER A 416 0.67 -23.89 -4.53
CA SER A 416 0.98 -22.47 -4.73
C SER A 416 2.06 -22.34 -5.82
N LEU A 417 1.76 -21.64 -6.91
CA LEU A 417 2.71 -21.37 -8.00
C LEU A 417 2.70 -19.88 -8.34
N THR A 418 3.78 -19.18 -8.00
CA THR A 418 3.91 -17.74 -8.23
C THR A 418 4.94 -17.50 -9.35
N PHE A 419 4.47 -17.52 -10.60
CA PHE A 419 5.24 -17.24 -11.82
C PHE A 419 4.49 -16.26 -12.75
N PRO A 420 4.46 -14.95 -12.43
CA PRO A 420 3.52 -13.98 -12.99
C PRO A 420 3.61 -13.74 -14.51
N GLU A 421 4.69 -14.16 -15.19
CA GLU A 421 4.84 -13.96 -16.64
C GLU A 421 4.81 -15.27 -17.47
N VAL A 422 4.77 -16.44 -16.82
CA VAL A 422 5.02 -17.73 -17.50
C VAL A 422 3.78 -18.63 -17.51
N LEU A 423 3.03 -18.68 -16.41
CA LEU A 423 1.85 -19.53 -16.32
C LEU A 423 0.66 -18.91 -17.10
N ARG A 424 0.19 -19.65 -18.11
CA ARG A 424 -0.97 -19.34 -18.94
C ARG A 424 -2.04 -20.43 -18.79
N ASP A 425 -3.23 -20.16 -19.32
CA ASP A 425 -4.40 -21.05 -19.27
C ASP A 425 -4.06 -22.52 -19.60
N GLU A 426 -3.29 -22.77 -20.67
CA GLU A 426 -2.95 -24.12 -21.12
C GLU A 426 -2.19 -24.96 -20.07
N TYR A 427 -1.26 -24.34 -19.33
CA TYR A 427 -0.46 -25.02 -18.31
C TYR A 427 -1.28 -25.24 -17.04
N ILE A 428 -2.07 -24.25 -16.63
CA ILE A 428 -2.95 -24.33 -15.46
C ILE A 428 -3.98 -25.44 -15.65
N ILE A 429 -4.61 -25.50 -16.83
CA ILE A 429 -5.56 -26.57 -17.19
C ILE A 429 -4.86 -27.93 -17.12
N ALA A 430 -3.66 -28.06 -17.71
CA ALA A 430 -2.92 -29.32 -17.72
C ALA A 430 -2.59 -29.81 -16.29
N ILE A 431 -2.17 -28.91 -15.39
CA ILE A 431 -1.85 -29.25 -13.99
C ILE A 431 -3.12 -29.72 -13.25
N PHE A 432 -4.19 -28.93 -13.26
CA PHE A 432 -5.35 -29.18 -12.40
C PHE A 432 -6.28 -30.29 -12.89
N GLN A 433 -6.29 -30.58 -14.20
CA GLN A 433 -7.06 -31.70 -14.75
C GLN A 433 -6.75 -33.04 -14.05
N ASP A 434 -5.52 -33.18 -13.57
CA ASP A 434 -4.94 -34.41 -13.04
C ASP A 434 -4.91 -34.49 -11.50
N LEU A 435 -5.16 -33.38 -10.78
CA LEU A 435 -4.99 -33.25 -9.33
C LEU A 435 -6.32 -33.14 -8.57
N LYS A 436 -7.07 -34.25 -8.53
CA LYS A 436 -8.45 -34.28 -7.98
C LYS A 436 -8.59 -34.12 -6.46
N GLN A 437 -7.50 -34.11 -5.70
CA GLN A 437 -7.51 -33.97 -4.23
C GLN A 437 -7.22 -32.54 -3.75
N LEU A 438 -7.09 -31.57 -4.67
CA LEU A 438 -6.83 -30.18 -4.31
C LEU A 438 -7.94 -29.58 -3.45
N GLU A 439 -7.50 -28.93 -2.37
CA GLU A 439 -8.28 -28.16 -1.41
C GLU A 439 -7.91 -26.67 -1.48
N THR A 440 -6.64 -26.33 -1.73
CA THR A 440 -6.15 -24.95 -1.86
C THR A 440 -5.36 -24.75 -3.15
N ILE A 441 -5.70 -23.68 -3.87
CA ILE A 441 -5.01 -23.25 -5.09
C ILE A 441 -4.59 -21.79 -4.93
N TYR A 442 -3.30 -21.52 -5.12
CA TYR A 442 -2.79 -20.17 -5.34
C TYR A 442 -1.97 -20.18 -6.61
N VAL A 443 -2.38 -19.45 -7.64
CA VAL A 443 -1.59 -19.36 -8.88
C VAL A 443 -1.48 -17.93 -9.33
N THR A 444 -0.26 -17.53 -9.73
CA THR A 444 -0.10 -16.33 -10.52
C THR A 444 -0.06 -16.65 -12.01
N GLY A 445 -0.66 -15.77 -12.83
CA GLY A 445 -0.67 -15.97 -14.27
C GLY A 445 -0.85 -14.68 -15.06
N LEU A 446 -0.40 -14.72 -16.32
CA LEU A 446 -0.52 -13.63 -17.27
C LEU A 446 -1.69 -13.91 -18.24
N GLU A 447 -2.63 -12.98 -18.33
CA GLU A 447 -3.81 -13.06 -19.20
C GLU A 447 -4.70 -14.28 -18.94
N LEU A 448 -5.04 -14.54 -17.67
CA LEU A 448 -5.94 -15.64 -17.32
C LEU A 448 -7.37 -15.36 -17.80
N ASN A 449 -7.98 -16.28 -18.54
CA ASN A 449 -9.34 -16.12 -19.07
C ASN A 449 -10.29 -17.22 -18.56
N ASP A 450 -11.58 -17.09 -18.85
CA ASP A 450 -12.62 -18.05 -18.43
C ASP A 450 -12.31 -19.52 -18.75
N GLY A 451 -11.44 -19.81 -19.73
CA GLY A 451 -11.06 -21.17 -20.11
C GLY A 451 -10.47 -22.02 -18.98
N VAL A 452 -9.85 -21.43 -17.95
CA VAL A 452 -9.31 -22.18 -16.80
C VAL A 452 -10.39 -22.61 -15.81
N LEU A 453 -11.47 -21.83 -15.71
CA LEU A 453 -12.47 -21.95 -14.66
C LEU A 453 -13.21 -23.31 -14.64
N PRO A 454 -13.60 -23.92 -15.77
CA PRO A 454 -14.25 -25.24 -15.77
C PRO A 454 -13.36 -26.34 -15.19
N THR A 455 -12.05 -26.27 -15.40
CA THR A 455 -11.10 -27.27 -14.87
C THR A 455 -10.97 -27.15 -13.36
N ILE A 456 -10.99 -25.92 -12.84
CA ILE A 456 -10.97 -25.65 -11.39
C ILE A 456 -12.32 -26.04 -10.77
N GLY A 457 -13.43 -25.71 -11.42
CA GLY A 457 -14.78 -26.04 -10.93
C GLY A 457 -15.08 -27.53 -10.81
N ASP A 458 -14.42 -28.39 -11.60
CA ASP A 458 -14.52 -29.85 -11.53
C ASP A 458 -13.81 -30.46 -10.30
N LEU A 459 -13.08 -29.66 -9.52
CA LEU A 459 -12.39 -30.14 -8.32
C LEU A 459 -13.38 -30.27 -7.13
N PRO A 460 -13.45 -31.46 -6.48
CA PRO A 460 -14.54 -31.78 -5.57
C PRO A 460 -14.37 -31.28 -4.13
N ASN A 461 -13.17 -30.82 -3.73
CA ASN A 461 -12.83 -30.57 -2.32
C ASN A 461 -12.25 -29.17 -2.05
N LEU A 462 -12.47 -28.20 -2.94
CA LEU A 462 -11.91 -26.86 -2.85
C LEU A 462 -12.41 -26.09 -1.62
N ARG A 463 -11.47 -25.43 -0.95
CA ARG A 463 -11.66 -24.58 0.24
C ARG A 463 -11.14 -23.16 0.01
N ASP A 464 -10.06 -23.00 -0.73
CA ASP A 464 -9.49 -21.70 -1.04
C ASP A 464 -8.94 -21.70 -2.48
N VAL A 465 -9.37 -20.74 -3.29
CA VAL A 465 -8.92 -20.54 -4.67
C VAL A 465 -8.53 -19.09 -4.83
N THR A 466 -7.25 -18.84 -5.03
CA THR A 466 -6.68 -17.54 -5.34
C THR A 466 -6.07 -17.55 -6.73
N LEU A 467 -6.66 -16.76 -7.62
CA LEU A 467 -6.13 -16.49 -8.96
C LEU A 467 -5.60 -15.06 -8.94
N SER A 468 -4.28 -14.92 -8.85
CA SER A 468 -3.62 -13.62 -8.79
C SER A 468 -2.90 -13.32 -10.11
N GLY A 469 -2.93 -12.08 -10.59
CA GLY A 469 -2.32 -11.69 -11.86
C GLY A 469 -3.35 -11.21 -12.88
N ILE A 470 -2.88 -10.69 -14.01
CA ILE A 470 -3.72 -9.96 -14.99
C ILE A 470 -4.76 -10.93 -15.58
N SER A 471 -5.95 -10.97 -14.96
CA SER A 471 -7.04 -11.87 -15.33
C SER A 471 -8.20 -11.13 -15.98
N LYS A 472 -8.80 -11.74 -17.00
CA LYS A 472 -9.92 -11.23 -17.81
C LYS A 472 -11.16 -12.12 -17.68
N PHE A 473 -11.55 -12.45 -16.44
CA PHE A 473 -12.72 -13.28 -16.19
C PHE A 473 -14.02 -12.53 -16.46
N THR A 474 -14.97 -13.18 -17.13
CA THR A 474 -16.30 -12.62 -17.35
C THR A 474 -17.26 -13.01 -16.24
N VAL A 475 -18.33 -12.23 -16.08
CA VAL A 475 -19.42 -12.51 -15.13
C VAL A 475 -20.03 -13.88 -15.40
N ASP A 476 -20.33 -14.18 -16.67
CA ASP A 476 -20.92 -15.45 -17.08
C ASP A 476 -19.97 -16.62 -16.80
N GLY A 477 -18.67 -16.46 -17.09
CA GLY A 477 -17.65 -17.47 -16.78
C GLY A 477 -17.55 -17.79 -15.29
N LEU A 478 -17.63 -16.77 -14.43
CA LEU A 478 -17.65 -16.96 -12.98
C LEU A 478 -18.97 -17.56 -12.46
N PHE A 479 -20.11 -17.22 -13.05
CA PHE A 479 -21.37 -17.90 -12.74
C PHE A 479 -21.32 -19.38 -13.09
N ASP A 480 -20.83 -19.71 -14.29
CA ASP A 480 -20.67 -21.09 -14.74
C ASP A 480 -19.75 -21.85 -13.80
N PHE A 481 -18.63 -21.26 -13.40
CA PHE A 481 -17.72 -21.81 -12.38
C PHE A 481 -18.44 -22.10 -11.05
N ILE A 482 -19.15 -21.12 -10.50
CA ILE A 482 -19.86 -21.29 -9.21
C ILE A 482 -20.93 -22.37 -9.32
N SER A 483 -21.62 -22.47 -10.46
CA SER A 483 -22.66 -23.48 -10.70
C SER A 483 -22.13 -24.92 -10.74
N MET A 484 -20.83 -25.11 -11.02
CA MET A 484 -20.18 -26.41 -11.01
C MET A 484 -19.79 -26.87 -9.61
N LEU A 485 -19.76 -25.98 -8.62
CA LEU A 485 -19.32 -26.30 -7.26
C LEU A 485 -20.33 -27.22 -6.55
N GLY A 486 -19.83 -28.32 -6.00
CA GLY A 486 -20.63 -29.33 -5.30
C GLY A 486 -20.57 -29.24 -3.77
N PRO A 487 -21.27 -30.16 -3.06
CA PRO A 487 -21.30 -30.20 -1.60
C PRO A 487 -19.93 -30.32 -0.91
N GLY A 488 -18.91 -30.86 -1.61
CA GLY A 488 -17.56 -30.95 -1.08
C GLY A 488 -16.85 -29.59 -0.96
N ASN A 489 -17.32 -28.56 -1.67
CA ASN A 489 -16.75 -27.21 -1.72
C ASN A 489 -17.42 -26.22 -0.73
N GLN A 490 -18.11 -26.73 0.30
CA GLN A 490 -18.84 -25.89 1.25
C GLN A 490 -17.90 -24.93 2.01
N GLY A 491 -18.26 -23.65 2.07
CA GLY A 491 -17.46 -22.61 2.73
C GLY A 491 -16.22 -22.17 1.96
N ILE A 492 -16.15 -22.43 0.65
CA ILE A 492 -15.01 -22.05 -0.20
C ILE A 492 -14.78 -20.53 -0.21
N ARG A 493 -13.50 -20.12 -0.16
CA ARG A 493 -13.05 -18.76 -0.44
C ARG A 493 -12.53 -18.67 -1.87
N VAL A 494 -13.03 -17.71 -2.63
CA VAL A 494 -12.60 -17.44 -4.01
C VAL A 494 -12.07 -16.01 -4.07
N ILE A 495 -10.81 -15.85 -4.46
CA ILE A 495 -10.14 -14.57 -4.59
C ILE A 495 -9.66 -14.40 -6.02
N ILE A 496 -10.10 -13.33 -6.65
CA ILE A 496 -9.51 -12.84 -7.90
C ILE A 496 -8.71 -11.59 -7.56
N ASP A 497 -7.39 -11.69 -7.68
CA ASP A 497 -6.46 -10.62 -7.33
C ASP A 497 -5.71 -10.12 -8.57
N GLN A 498 -5.43 -8.82 -8.62
CA GLN A 498 -4.84 -8.15 -9.78
C GLN A 498 -5.63 -8.30 -11.10
N ALA A 499 -6.96 -8.32 -11.02
CA ALA A 499 -7.80 -8.40 -12.21
C ALA A 499 -7.55 -7.20 -13.15
N ASP A 500 -7.64 -7.46 -14.46
CA ASP A 500 -7.43 -6.44 -15.50
C ASP A 500 -8.47 -5.31 -15.35
N PRO A 501 -8.04 -4.05 -15.17
CA PRO A 501 -8.94 -2.91 -15.06
C PRO A 501 -9.84 -2.71 -16.29
N GLU A 502 -9.42 -3.12 -17.49
CA GLU A 502 -10.21 -2.96 -18.71
C GLU A 502 -11.41 -3.92 -18.76
N THR A 503 -11.28 -5.10 -18.16
CA THR A 503 -12.36 -6.12 -18.09
C THR A 503 -12.92 -6.26 -16.68
N ALA A 504 -12.78 -5.22 -15.86
CA ALA A 504 -13.15 -5.26 -14.46
C ALA A 504 -14.64 -5.59 -14.23
N LEU A 505 -14.91 -6.48 -13.27
CA LEU A 505 -16.26 -6.71 -12.78
C LEU A 505 -16.78 -5.45 -12.07
N THR A 506 -18.01 -5.04 -12.37
CA THR A 506 -18.69 -3.96 -11.63
C THR A 506 -18.97 -4.40 -10.18
N ASP A 507 -19.09 -3.44 -9.26
CA ASP A 507 -19.41 -3.72 -7.85
C ASP A 507 -20.74 -4.49 -7.70
N GLU A 508 -21.71 -4.21 -8.58
CA GLU A 508 -22.98 -4.95 -8.66
C GLU A 508 -22.74 -6.41 -9.02
N ASN A 509 -21.96 -6.68 -10.08
CA ASN A 509 -21.65 -8.04 -10.49
C ASN A 509 -20.87 -8.80 -9.42
N GLN A 510 -19.92 -8.14 -8.75
CA GLN A 510 -19.19 -8.71 -7.62
C GLN A 510 -20.15 -9.07 -6.45
N THR A 511 -21.11 -8.19 -6.15
CA THR A 511 -22.12 -8.44 -5.10
C THR A 511 -23.00 -9.63 -5.46
N VAL A 512 -23.53 -9.68 -6.69
CA VAL A 512 -24.38 -10.79 -7.13
C VAL A 512 -23.60 -12.11 -7.16
N LEU A 513 -22.34 -12.11 -7.62
CA LEU A 513 -21.49 -13.30 -7.59
C LEU A 513 -21.21 -13.76 -6.14
N SER A 514 -20.98 -12.81 -5.23
CA SER A 514 -20.77 -13.11 -3.80
C SER A 514 -22.02 -13.71 -3.16
N GLU A 515 -23.21 -13.15 -3.41
CA GLU A 515 -24.49 -13.69 -2.95
C GLU A 515 -24.75 -15.08 -3.56
N TYR A 516 -24.51 -15.25 -4.86
CA TYR A 516 -24.71 -16.52 -5.53
C TYR A 516 -23.77 -17.61 -4.99
N LEU A 517 -22.50 -17.30 -4.76
CA LEU A 517 -21.54 -18.23 -4.14
C LEU A 517 -21.95 -18.59 -2.70
N ALA A 518 -22.43 -17.60 -1.94
CA ALA A 518 -22.94 -17.81 -0.59
C ALA A 518 -24.20 -18.70 -0.58
N GLU A 519 -25.09 -18.55 -1.55
CA GLU A 519 -26.30 -19.39 -1.69
C GLU A 519 -25.97 -20.83 -2.12
N GLN A 520 -25.06 -21.01 -3.08
CA GLN A 520 -24.73 -22.34 -3.61
C GLN A 520 -23.96 -23.20 -2.61
N VAL A 521 -22.93 -22.63 -1.98
CA VAL A 521 -21.98 -23.40 -1.14
C VAL A 521 -21.61 -22.70 0.17
N GLY A 522 -22.22 -21.55 0.51
CA GLY A 522 -21.87 -20.80 1.73
C GLY A 522 -20.46 -20.20 1.70
N GLY A 523 -19.93 -19.91 0.50
CA GLY A 523 -18.58 -19.39 0.28
C GLY A 523 -18.47 -17.86 0.33
N THR A 524 -17.25 -17.35 0.17
CA THR A 524 -16.92 -15.92 0.13
C THR A 524 -16.16 -15.56 -1.14
N PHE A 525 -16.48 -14.42 -1.75
CA PHE A 525 -15.86 -13.92 -2.97
C PHE A 525 -15.16 -12.58 -2.72
N ASP A 526 -13.85 -12.53 -3.01
CA ASP A 526 -13.01 -11.34 -2.93
C ASP A 526 -12.48 -10.97 -4.33
N TYR A 527 -12.52 -9.70 -4.68
CA TYR A 527 -12.11 -9.22 -6.01
C TYR A 527 -11.27 -7.93 -5.89
N THR A 528 -10.05 -7.95 -6.44
CA THR A 528 -9.10 -6.83 -6.37
C THR A 528 -8.54 -6.50 -7.75
N LEU A 529 -8.53 -5.21 -8.11
CA LEU A 529 -8.00 -4.72 -9.39
C LEU A 529 -6.49 -4.52 -9.36
N PHE A 530 -5.84 -4.73 -10.50
CA PHE A 530 -4.44 -4.36 -10.71
C PHE A 530 -4.24 -2.84 -10.59
N LYS A 531 -3.23 -2.40 -9.85
CA LYS A 531 -2.84 -0.99 -9.69
C LYS A 531 -1.44 -0.77 -10.27
N GLU A 532 -1.30 0.13 -11.24
CA GLU A 532 0.00 0.48 -11.83
C GLU A 532 1.00 1.00 -10.78
N LYS A 533 2.24 0.49 -10.83
CA LYS A 533 3.37 0.94 -9.98
C LYS A 533 3.67 2.42 -10.22
N ILE A 534 3.74 3.20 -9.14
CA ILE A 534 4.23 4.59 -9.16
C ILE A 534 5.76 4.54 -9.33
N HIS A 535 6.29 5.18 -10.38
CA HIS A 535 7.73 5.25 -10.63
C HIS A 535 8.49 6.06 -9.55
N THR A 536 9.66 5.56 -9.12
CA THR A 536 10.45 6.12 -8.01
C THR A 536 11.77 6.71 -8.49
N SER A 537 12.02 8.00 -8.23
CA SER A 537 13.26 8.69 -8.62
C SER A 537 14.08 9.10 -7.40
N LEU A 538 15.31 8.56 -7.27
CA LEU A 538 16.27 9.05 -6.28
C LEU A 538 17.08 10.24 -6.81
N THR A 539 17.21 11.28 -6.00
CA THR A 539 18.11 12.41 -6.27
C THR A 539 19.23 12.45 -5.24
N LEU A 540 20.49 12.52 -5.69
CA LEU A 540 21.67 12.68 -4.84
C LEU A 540 22.24 14.10 -4.98
N LYS A 541 22.04 14.97 -3.99
CA LYS A 541 22.50 16.37 -4.10
C LYS A 541 22.72 17.07 -2.77
N ALA A 542 23.72 17.96 -2.74
CA ALA A 542 23.79 19.03 -1.75
C ALA A 542 22.54 19.93 -1.81
N THR A 543 21.93 20.17 -0.65
CA THR A 543 21.11 21.35 -0.31
C THR A 543 21.82 22.65 -0.68
N ARG A 544 21.76 23.00 -1.95
CA ARG A 544 21.80 24.39 -2.40
C ARG A 544 20.41 24.96 -2.24
N ILE A 545 20.19 26.20 -1.79
CA ILE A 545 18.81 26.77 -1.68
C ILE A 545 17.99 26.73 -3.01
N ASP A 546 18.64 26.42 -4.14
CA ASP A 546 18.00 26.20 -5.44
C ASP A 546 18.44 24.88 -6.13
N GLY A 547 19.12 23.98 -5.41
CA GLY A 547 19.73 22.77 -5.98
C GLY A 547 18.87 21.55 -5.71
N LEU A 548 18.63 21.26 -4.43
CA LEU A 548 17.80 20.13 -4.00
C LEU A 548 16.31 20.49 -4.12
N GLU A 549 15.95 21.70 -3.73
CA GLU A 549 14.58 22.19 -3.75
C GLU A 549 14.09 22.35 -5.20
N ALA A 550 14.94 22.79 -6.13
CA ALA A 550 14.58 22.81 -7.55
C ALA A 550 14.34 21.39 -8.06
N ASP A 551 15.19 20.44 -7.69
CA ASP A 551 15.03 19.05 -8.09
C ASP A 551 13.72 18.47 -7.58
N GLN A 552 13.42 18.60 -6.27
CA GLN A 552 12.15 18.14 -5.70
C GLN A 552 10.94 18.81 -6.34
N LYS A 553 11.00 20.12 -6.65
CA LYS A 553 9.93 20.82 -7.36
C LYS A 553 9.72 20.27 -8.77
N VAL A 554 10.80 20.02 -9.52
CA VAL A 554 10.71 19.43 -10.86
C VAL A 554 10.17 18.01 -10.79
N ILE A 555 10.67 17.19 -9.86
CA ILE A 555 10.26 15.80 -9.70
C ILE A 555 8.78 15.72 -9.33
N GLY A 556 8.32 16.53 -8.38
CA GLY A 556 6.90 16.67 -8.05
C GLY A 556 6.06 17.17 -9.23
N ALA A 557 6.56 18.13 -10.01
CA ALA A 557 5.88 18.62 -11.21
C ALA A 557 5.80 17.58 -12.36
N HIS A 558 6.62 16.53 -12.30
CA HIS A 558 6.61 15.42 -13.26
C HIS A 558 5.90 14.16 -12.70
N GLY A 559 5.29 14.24 -11.51
CA GLY A 559 4.57 13.12 -10.90
C GLY A 559 5.46 11.94 -10.49
N CYS A 560 6.76 12.16 -10.32
CA CYS A 560 7.70 11.14 -9.86
C CYS A 560 7.88 11.22 -8.34
N TYR A 561 8.24 10.11 -7.69
CA TYR A 561 8.55 10.11 -6.25
C TYR A 561 9.99 10.58 -6.02
N ALA A 562 10.20 11.62 -5.19
CA ALA A 562 11.52 12.19 -4.94
C ALA A 562 12.14 11.65 -3.66
N MET A 563 13.33 11.05 -3.76
CA MET A 563 14.16 10.72 -2.59
C MET A 563 15.46 11.53 -2.60
N THR A 564 16.08 11.74 -1.45
CA THR A 564 17.23 12.66 -1.34
C THR A 564 18.37 12.12 -0.48
N ALA A 565 19.61 12.30 -0.95
CA ALA A 565 20.80 12.20 -0.10
C ALA A 565 21.62 13.50 -0.19
N THR A 566 21.83 14.13 0.96
CA THR A 566 22.37 15.49 1.05
C THR A 566 23.89 15.50 1.15
N THR A 567 24.59 16.10 0.17
CA THR A 567 26.08 16.16 0.17
C THR A 567 26.66 17.42 0.82
N ALA A 568 25.91 18.53 0.87
CA ALA A 568 26.25 19.77 1.59
C ALA A 568 25.01 20.66 1.75
N LEU A 569 24.97 21.50 2.79
CA LEU A 569 23.99 22.57 3.01
C LEU A 569 24.60 23.91 2.61
N THR A 570 23.86 24.77 1.91
CA THR A 570 24.32 26.12 1.56
C THR A 570 23.41 27.19 2.15
N ALA A 571 24.00 28.25 2.69
CA ALA A 571 23.30 29.50 2.92
C ALA A 571 23.35 30.34 1.64
N GLN A 572 22.35 30.23 0.78
CA GLN A 572 22.26 30.92 -0.52
C GLN A 572 20.94 31.71 -0.68
N ASN A 573 20.93 32.72 -1.54
CA ASN A 573 19.69 33.34 -2.03
C ASN A 573 19.90 33.86 -3.47
N THR A 574 18.92 34.60 -4.00
CA THR A 574 18.97 35.16 -5.37
C THR A 574 20.19 36.05 -5.66
N GLN A 575 20.91 36.51 -4.64
CA GLN A 575 22.11 37.36 -4.77
C GLN A 575 23.43 36.57 -4.68
N GLY A 576 23.38 35.27 -4.40
CA GLY A 576 24.56 34.39 -4.37
C GLY A 576 24.67 33.50 -3.13
N VAL A 577 25.78 32.75 -3.06
CA VAL A 577 26.14 31.87 -1.95
C VAL A 577 26.84 32.68 -0.86
N ARG A 578 26.44 32.49 0.40
CA ARG A 578 27.07 33.09 1.58
C ARG A 578 27.93 32.10 2.36
N ASP A 579 27.51 30.83 2.42
CA ASP A 579 28.22 29.79 3.16
C ASP A 579 27.87 28.38 2.63
N ILE A 580 28.76 27.42 2.88
CA ILE A 580 28.62 26.00 2.51
C ILE A 580 29.06 25.13 3.70
N HIS A 581 28.15 24.31 4.21
CA HIS A 581 28.38 23.31 5.24
C HIS A 581 28.37 21.91 4.63
N HIS A 582 29.52 21.23 4.64
CA HIS A 582 29.66 19.92 4.01
C HIS A 582 29.03 18.82 4.88
N THR A 583 28.27 17.91 4.27
CA THR A 583 27.78 16.73 4.98
C THR A 583 28.96 15.78 5.21
N PRO A 584 29.13 15.22 6.43
CA PRO A 584 30.13 14.21 6.66
C PRO A 584 29.97 13.03 5.69
N PRO A 585 31.04 12.59 4.99
CA PRO A 585 30.94 11.52 3.99
C PRO A 585 30.33 10.22 4.54
N THR A 586 30.63 9.87 5.80
CA THR A 586 30.03 8.71 6.49
C THR A 586 28.52 8.82 6.64
N PHE A 587 27.99 10.02 6.87
CA PHE A 587 26.56 10.26 6.96
C PHE A 587 25.89 10.30 5.58
N LEU A 588 26.60 10.75 4.54
CA LEU A 588 26.13 10.61 3.16
C LEU A 588 25.96 9.14 2.77
N ARG A 589 26.92 8.27 3.13
CA ARG A 589 26.80 6.82 2.89
C ARG A 589 25.56 6.24 3.58
N LYS A 590 25.31 6.60 4.84
CA LYS A 590 24.09 6.17 5.56
C LYS A 590 22.79 6.64 4.88
N GLN A 591 22.76 7.87 4.35
CA GLN A 591 21.59 8.35 3.59
C GLN A 591 21.39 7.57 2.29
N LEU A 592 22.47 7.21 1.59
CA LEU A 592 22.42 6.41 0.38
C LEU A 592 21.90 5.00 0.66
N ASP A 593 22.49 4.34 1.66
CA ASP A 593 22.12 2.98 2.08
C ASP A 593 20.65 2.95 2.51
N ALA A 594 20.21 3.87 3.38
CA ALA A 594 18.83 3.93 3.86
C ALA A 594 17.77 4.11 2.76
N VAL A 595 18.14 4.73 1.63
CA VAL A 595 17.20 4.91 0.52
C VAL A 595 17.27 3.74 -0.47
N CYS A 596 18.47 3.35 -0.86
CA CYS A 596 18.65 2.29 -1.85
C CYS A 596 18.23 0.92 -1.31
N ASP A 597 18.40 0.65 -0.02
CA ASP A 597 18.10 -0.65 0.60
C ASP A 597 16.58 -0.87 0.80
N ASP A 598 15.79 0.20 0.99
CA ASP A 598 14.35 0.11 1.31
C ASP A 598 13.47 0.22 0.05
N VAL A 599 13.65 1.31 -0.72
CA VAL A 599 12.74 1.65 -1.84
C VAL A 599 13.31 1.25 -3.20
N GLY A 600 14.64 1.18 -3.33
CA GLY A 600 15.30 1.06 -4.64
C GLY A 600 15.25 2.37 -5.45
N VAL A 601 15.87 2.39 -6.64
CA VAL A 601 16.07 3.62 -7.43
C VAL A 601 15.99 3.37 -8.95
N ASP A 602 15.08 4.04 -9.66
CA ASP A 602 14.98 3.91 -11.13
C ASP A 602 16.05 4.74 -11.86
N VAL A 603 16.19 6.01 -11.43
CA VAL A 603 17.15 6.97 -11.98
C VAL A 603 17.79 7.74 -10.85
N VAL A 604 19.11 7.89 -10.90
CA VAL A 604 19.84 8.74 -9.97
C VAL A 604 20.37 9.99 -10.64
N LYS A 605 19.96 11.15 -10.12
CA LYS A 605 20.50 12.45 -10.54
C LYS A 605 21.52 12.96 -9.54
N THR A 606 22.70 13.39 -9.99
CA THR A 606 23.69 14.10 -9.16
C THR A 606 23.78 15.60 -9.45
N GLY A 607 24.20 16.38 -8.46
CA GLY A 607 24.43 17.82 -8.55
C GLY A 607 25.76 18.26 -8.00
N MET A 608 25.75 19.28 -7.13
CA MET A 608 26.98 19.69 -6.44
C MET A 608 27.46 18.54 -5.54
N LEU A 609 28.60 17.96 -5.91
CA LEU A 609 29.32 16.95 -5.14
C LEU A 609 30.42 17.71 -4.40
N ALA A 610 30.46 17.68 -3.07
CA ALA A 610 31.14 18.73 -2.31
C ALA A 610 32.66 18.51 -2.13
N SER A 611 33.16 17.30 -2.45
CA SER A 611 34.56 16.90 -2.29
C SER A 611 34.89 15.65 -3.12
N ALA A 612 36.17 15.29 -3.23
CA ALA A 612 36.60 14.03 -3.84
C ALA A 612 36.00 12.80 -3.12
N GLU A 613 36.03 12.81 -1.78
CA GLU A 613 35.43 11.75 -0.95
C GLU A 613 33.93 11.58 -1.21
N THR A 614 33.20 12.68 -1.43
CA THR A 614 31.78 12.64 -1.80
C THR A 614 31.58 11.91 -3.14
N ILE A 615 32.45 12.19 -4.12
CA ILE A 615 32.39 11.59 -5.45
C ILE A 615 32.68 10.09 -5.37
N GLU A 616 33.67 9.68 -4.56
CA GLU A 616 33.99 8.27 -4.34
C GLU A 616 32.81 7.52 -3.74
N ILE A 617 32.17 8.06 -2.70
CA ILE A 617 31.00 7.44 -2.08
C ILE A 617 29.83 7.29 -3.06
N VAL A 618 29.58 8.31 -3.88
CA VAL A 618 28.51 8.24 -4.90
C VAL A 618 28.86 7.21 -5.99
N ALA A 619 30.10 7.18 -6.46
CA ALA A 619 30.55 6.21 -7.46
C ALA A 619 30.50 4.77 -6.91
N ASP A 620 30.82 4.57 -5.63
CA ASP A 620 30.68 3.29 -4.94
C ASP A 620 29.22 2.87 -4.84
N ALA A 621 28.33 3.79 -4.47
CA ALA A 621 26.89 3.51 -4.39
C ALA A 621 26.31 3.12 -5.76
N PHE A 622 26.72 3.79 -6.84
CA PHE A 622 26.29 3.44 -8.20
C PHE A 622 26.66 2.00 -8.58
N ARG A 623 27.85 1.54 -8.18
CA ARG A 623 28.28 0.16 -8.40
C ARG A 623 27.58 -0.82 -7.47
N ARG A 624 27.52 -0.51 -6.17
CA ARG A 624 26.97 -1.37 -5.12
C ARG A 624 25.49 -1.67 -5.36
N TYR A 625 24.71 -0.66 -5.73
CA TYR A 625 23.26 -0.77 -5.94
C TYR A 625 22.88 -0.97 -7.41
N ASN A 626 23.85 -1.24 -8.29
CA ASN A 626 23.63 -1.46 -9.72
C ASN A 626 22.68 -0.44 -10.37
N VAL A 627 22.92 0.85 -10.13
CA VAL A 627 22.02 1.92 -10.58
C VAL A 627 21.97 1.95 -12.11
N ALA A 628 20.80 1.63 -12.68
CA ALA A 628 20.64 1.46 -14.12
C ALA A 628 20.84 2.75 -14.93
N THR A 629 20.33 3.88 -14.43
CA THR A 629 20.39 5.17 -15.15
C THR A 629 20.90 6.29 -14.25
N THR A 630 21.91 7.02 -14.71
CA THR A 630 22.55 8.11 -13.96
C THR A 630 22.61 9.42 -14.77
N VAL A 631 22.12 10.50 -14.16
CA VAL A 631 22.14 11.86 -14.73
C VAL A 631 23.08 12.73 -13.91
N VAL A 632 24.26 13.06 -14.43
CA VAL A 632 25.25 13.85 -13.70
C VAL A 632 25.23 15.30 -14.18
N ASP A 633 24.84 16.22 -13.29
CA ASP A 633 25.00 17.67 -13.49
C ASP A 633 26.28 18.12 -12.77
N PRO A 634 27.40 18.36 -13.50
CA PRO A 634 28.71 18.57 -12.89
C PRO A 634 28.84 20.00 -12.37
N VAL A 635 28.12 20.30 -11.29
CA VAL A 635 28.06 21.65 -10.69
C VAL A 635 29.41 21.99 -10.05
N MET A 636 30.29 22.60 -10.83
CA MET A 636 31.65 22.98 -10.42
C MET A 636 31.82 24.49 -10.26
N ILE A 637 30.99 25.27 -10.95
CA ILE A 637 31.05 26.74 -10.96
C ILE A 637 29.66 27.27 -10.66
N SER A 638 29.55 28.24 -9.74
CA SER A 638 28.27 28.89 -9.47
C SER A 638 27.87 29.82 -10.61
N THR A 639 26.57 30.15 -10.70
CA THR A 639 26.07 31.21 -11.60
C THR A 639 26.70 32.58 -11.32
N SER A 640 27.27 32.77 -10.12
CA SER A 640 28.05 33.95 -9.72
C SER A 640 29.56 33.83 -9.99
N GLY A 641 30.02 32.75 -10.62
CA GLY A 641 31.41 32.50 -11.00
C GLY A 641 32.32 31.90 -9.92
N SER A 642 31.78 31.50 -8.76
CA SER A 642 32.55 30.90 -7.67
C SER A 642 32.86 29.44 -7.96
N HIS A 643 34.12 29.02 -7.78
CA HIS A 643 34.50 27.59 -7.83
C HIS A 643 33.92 26.86 -6.62
N LEU A 644 33.13 25.82 -6.88
CA LEU A 644 32.44 25.01 -5.87
C LEU A 644 33.11 23.66 -5.63
N LEU A 645 33.92 23.21 -6.60
CA LEU A 645 34.65 21.95 -6.55
C LEU A 645 36.16 22.23 -6.71
N PRO A 646 37.03 21.75 -5.79
CA PRO A 646 38.47 21.85 -5.98
C PRO A 646 38.93 21.00 -7.17
N GLU A 647 40.01 21.42 -7.85
CA GLU A 647 40.52 20.74 -9.06
C GLU A 647 40.82 19.24 -8.81
N SER A 648 41.30 18.88 -7.63
CA SER A 648 41.55 17.48 -7.23
C SER A 648 40.28 16.61 -7.22
N ALA A 649 39.14 17.18 -6.83
CA ALA A 649 37.86 16.49 -6.88
C ALA A 649 37.33 16.36 -8.31
N ILE A 650 37.68 17.28 -9.21
CA ILE A 650 37.33 17.16 -10.64
C ILE A 650 38.11 16.00 -11.29
N SER A 651 39.39 15.81 -10.96
CA SER A 651 40.13 14.62 -11.39
C SER A 651 39.43 13.33 -10.94
N THR A 652 38.96 13.29 -9.70
CA THR A 652 38.21 12.14 -9.15
C THR A 652 36.88 11.94 -9.89
N LEU A 653 36.16 13.02 -10.23
CA LEU A 653 34.94 12.97 -11.04
C LEU A 653 35.20 12.29 -12.39
N ILE A 654 36.26 12.72 -13.09
CA ILE A 654 36.63 12.20 -14.41
C ILE A 654 37.00 10.72 -14.32
N GLU A 655 37.82 10.34 -13.35
CA GLU A 655 38.34 8.97 -13.25
C GLU A 655 37.31 7.96 -12.71
N LYS A 656 36.44 8.37 -11.78
CA LYS A 656 35.61 7.44 -10.99
C LYS A 656 34.12 7.51 -11.31
N LEU A 657 33.58 8.68 -11.65
CA LEU A 657 32.13 8.89 -11.79
C LEU A 657 31.68 9.00 -13.26
N LEU A 658 32.44 9.70 -14.11
CA LEU A 658 32.10 9.85 -15.54
C LEU A 658 31.96 8.50 -16.27
N PRO A 659 32.78 7.46 -16.03
CA PRO A 659 32.60 6.15 -16.66
C PRO A 659 31.31 5.43 -16.27
N LEU A 660 30.67 5.82 -15.15
CA LEU A 660 29.39 5.27 -14.69
C LEU A 660 28.19 6.15 -15.08
N THR A 661 28.43 7.21 -15.87
CA THR A 661 27.43 8.23 -16.18
C THR A 661 26.65 7.91 -17.46
N THR A 662 25.33 7.77 -17.36
CA THR A 662 24.47 7.64 -18.55
C THR A 662 24.42 8.95 -19.33
N ILE A 663 24.15 10.08 -18.66
CA ILE A 663 24.18 11.40 -19.30
C ILE A 663 24.84 12.45 -18.40
N LEU A 664 25.83 13.14 -18.96
CA LEU A 664 26.49 14.30 -18.35
C LEU A 664 25.90 15.59 -18.92
N THR A 665 25.56 16.56 -18.08
CA THR A 665 24.93 17.83 -18.53
C THR A 665 25.79 19.06 -18.21
N PRO A 666 27.01 19.25 -18.77
CA PRO A 666 27.87 20.38 -18.43
C PRO A 666 27.42 21.68 -19.13
N ASN A 667 27.60 22.84 -18.48
CA ASN A 667 27.61 24.13 -19.17
C ASN A 667 28.97 24.39 -19.83
N LEU A 668 29.11 25.48 -20.59
CA LEU A 668 30.39 25.79 -21.25
C LEU A 668 31.57 25.96 -20.26
N PRO A 669 31.49 26.80 -19.21
CA PRO A 669 32.57 26.88 -18.23
C PRO A 669 32.96 25.54 -17.60
N GLU A 670 31.97 24.69 -17.29
CA GLU A 670 32.17 23.35 -16.75
C GLU A 670 32.87 22.42 -17.76
N ALA A 671 32.46 22.49 -19.03
CA ALA A 671 33.06 21.74 -20.14
C ALA A 671 34.53 22.11 -20.37
N GLU A 672 34.86 23.40 -20.41
CA GLU A 672 36.24 23.87 -20.55
C GLU A 672 37.10 23.40 -19.38
N LEU A 673 36.57 23.44 -18.16
CA LEU A 673 37.30 23.00 -16.97
C LEU A 673 37.55 21.48 -16.97
N LEU A 674 36.58 20.66 -17.38
CA LEU A 674 36.76 19.21 -17.52
C LEU A 674 37.85 18.87 -18.52
N LEU A 675 37.83 19.51 -19.70
CA LEU A 675 38.85 19.29 -20.74
C LEU A 675 40.24 19.75 -20.30
N LYS A 676 40.32 20.90 -19.59
CA LYS A 676 41.56 21.41 -19.01
C LYS A 676 42.20 20.38 -18.08
N ILE A 677 41.42 19.84 -17.16
CA ILE A 677 41.92 18.91 -16.13
C ILE A 677 42.22 17.53 -16.74
N ALA A 678 41.49 17.12 -17.77
CA ALA A 678 41.78 15.93 -18.56
C ALA A 678 43.02 16.08 -19.48
N GLY A 679 43.64 17.25 -19.56
CA GLY A 679 44.80 17.50 -20.42
C GLY A 679 44.48 17.55 -21.92
N VAL A 680 43.24 17.88 -22.28
CA VAL A 680 42.76 17.98 -23.68
C VAL A 680 42.84 19.43 -24.15
N ASP A 681 43.28 19.65 -25.39
CA ASP A 681 43.38 21.00 -26.00
C ASP A 681 42.00 21.70 -26.05
N ILE A 682 41.93 22.89 -25.45
CA ILE A 682 40.71 23.68 -25.34
C ILE A 682 40.71 24.70 -26.49
N ARG A 683 39.67 24.62 -27.34
CA ARG A 683 39.38 25.66 -28.32
C ARG A 683 38.01 26.21 -28.01
N SER A 684 37.93 27.51 -27.75
CA SER A 684 36.65 28.18 -27.56
C SER A 684 35.83 28.08 -28.85
N PRO A 685 34.57 27.65 -28.77
CA PRO A 685 33.75 27.43 -29.95
C PRO A 685 33.34 28.75 -30.60
N GLY A 686 33.44 28.85 -31.93
CA GLY A 686 33.01 30.03 -32.70
C GLY A 686 31.69 29.82 -33.47
N ASN A 687 31.27 28.57 -33.64
CA ASN A 687 30.08 28.14 -34.36
C ASN A 687 29.55 26.82 -33.79
N VAL A 688 28.45 26.31 -34.36
CA VAL A 688 27.79 25.08 -33.90
C VAL A 688 28.65 23.83 -34.06
N ASP A 689 29.44 23.73 -35.12
CA ASP A 689 30.30 22.57 -35.36
C ASP A 689 31.41 22.48 -34.29
N ASP A 690 31.92 23.62 -33.82
CA ASP A 690 32.87 23.66 -32.72
C ASP A 690 32.24 23.22 -31.40
N ILE A 691 30.97 23.58 -31.15
CA ILE A 691 30.20 23.15 -29.95
C ILE A 691 30.00 21.62 -29.98
N VAL A 692 29.62 21.06 -31.13
CA VAL A 692 29.49 19.61 -31.33
C VAL A 692 30.84 18.91 -31.12
N ALA A 693 31.93 19.46 -31.67
CA ALA A 693 33.26 18.91 -31.50
C ALA A 693 33.71 18.92 -30.04
N MET A 694 33.42 19.98 -29.29
CA MET A 694 33.68 20.07 -27.85
C MET A 694 32.88 19.03 -27.07
N ALA A 695 31.58 18.90 -27.34
CA ALA A 695 30.73 17.89 -26.67
C ALA A 695 31.26 16.46 -26.92
N LYS A 696 31.70 16.15 -28.13
CA LYS A 696 32.31 14.85 -28.47
C LYS A 696 33.61 14.59 -27.70
N ARG A 697 34.46 15.60 -27.50
CA ARG A 697 35.68 15.45 -26.68
C ARG A 697 35.36 15.17 -25.22
N ILE A 698 34.30 15.75 -24.68
CA ILE A 698 33.84 15.48 -23.30
C ILE A 698 33.27 14.06 -23.19
N GLN A 699 32.54 13.61 -24.22
CA GLN A 699 31.98 12.26 -24.28
C GLN A 699 33.09 11.20 -24.22
N GLN A 700 34.25 11.46 -24.83
CA GLN A 700 35.44 10.59 -24.76
C GLN A 700 36.03 10.45 -23.36
N LEU A 701 35.60 11.23 -22.37
CA LEU A 701 36.03 11.12 -20.97
C LEU A 701 35.31 10.00 -20.20
N GLY A 702 34.30 9.35 -20.79
CA GLY A 702 33.59 8.22 -20.17
C GLY A 702 32.05 8.21 -20.24
N PRO A 703 31.32 9.34 -20.19
CA PRO A 703 29.85 9.27 -20.12
C PRO A 703 29.25 8.78 -21.43
N THR A 704 28.13 8.05 -21.35
CA THR A 704 27.47 7.49 -22.55
C THR A 704 26.94 8.60 -23.46
N TYR A 705 26.23 9.56 -22.84
CA TYR A 705 25.71 10.77 -23.48
C TYR A 705 26.29 12.03 -22.83
N VAL A 706 26.47 13.09 -23.62
CA VAL A 706 26.79 14.44 -23.14
C VAL A 706 25.79 15.43 -23.71
N LEU A 707 25.16 16.21 -22.83
CA LEU A 707 24.33 17.36 -23.19
C LEU A 707 25.07 18.66 -22.84
N LEU A 708 25.78 19.22 -23.82
CA LEU A 708 26.46 20.50 -23.65
C LEU A 708 25.45 21.65 -23.70
N LYS A 709 25.30 22.34 -22.56
CA LYS A 709 24.33 23.43 -22.37
C LYS A 709 24.89 24.75 -22.93
N GLY A 710 24.26 25.30 -23.97
CA GLY A 710 24.74 26.50 -24.67
C GLY A 710 24.19 27.83 -24.17
N GLY A 711 23.46 27.88 -23.04
CA GLY A 711 22.95 29.16 -22.49
C GLY A 711 24.01 30.25 -22.26
N HIS A 712 25.30 29.88 -22.16
CA HIS A 712 26.44 30.78 -22.04
C HIS A 712 27.06 31.19 -23.40
N LEU A 713 26.58 30.63 -24.51
CA LEU A 713 26.96 30.91 -25.89
C LEU A 713 25.70 31.21 -26.72
N PRO A 714 25.02 32.33 -26.44
CA PRO A 714 23.96 32.78 -27.32
C PRO A 714 24.54 33.02 -28.72
N LEU A 715 23.75 32.67 -29.73
CA LEU A 715 24.10 32.77 -31.13
C LEU A 715 23.24 33.83 -31.82
N THR A 716 23.80 34.39 -32.88
CA THR A 716 23.06 35.12 -33.91
C THR A 716 22.14 34.17 -34.68
N LYS A 717 21.18 34.72 -35.44
CA LYS A 717 20.36 33.94 -36.39
C LYS A 717 21.17 33.09 -37.38
N GLY A 718 22.38 33.56 -37.72
CA GLY A 718 23.33 32.86 -38.58
C GLY A 718 24.10 31.73 -37.88
N ARG A 719 23.73 31.37 -36.65
CA ARG A 719 24.37 30.31 -35.82
C ARG A 719 25.85 30.56 -35.53
N LEU A 720 26.24 31.84 -35.48
CA LEU A 720 27.56 32.30 -35.03
C LEU A 720 27.47 32.84 -33.61
N VAL A 721 28.52 32.63 -32.79
CA VAL A 721 28.57 33.13 -31.41
C VAL A 721 28.43 34.66 -31.39
N SER A 722 27.44 35.15 -30.63
CA SER A 722 27.14 36.58 -30.51
C SER A 722 28.28 37.33 -29.82
N LYS A 723 28.62 38.53 -30.31
CA LYS A 723 29.69 39.37 -29.73
C LYS A 723 29.16 40.44 -28.77
N GLY A 724 27.85 40.66 -28.74
CA GLY A 724 27.18 41.61 -27.85
C GLY A 724 25.77 41.14 -27.48
N GLU A 725 25.13 41.80 -26.52
CA GLU A 725 23.78 41.43 -26.05
C GLU A 725 22.70 41.61 -27.13
N GLU A 726 22.85 42.61 -28.01
CA GLU A 726 21.89 42.90 -29.08
C GLU A 726 21.89 41.85 -30.22
N GLU A 727 22.93 41.03 -30.29
CA GLU A 727 23.11 39.98 -31.29
C GLU A 727 22.63 38.60 -30.79
N ARG A 728 22.09 38.51 -29.57
CA ARG A 728 21.66 37.25 -28.93
C ARG A 728 20.25 36.91 -29.37
N GLU A 729 20.11 35.95 -30.28
CA GLU A 729 18.80 35.55 -30.79
C GLU A 729 18.47 34.09 -30.47
N ILE A 730 19.47 33.20 -30.43
CA ILE A 730 19.29 31.75 -30.37
C ILE A 730 20.13 31.16 -29.23
N VAL A 731 19.60 30.13 -28.56
CA VAL A 731 20.36 29.23 -27.68
C VAL A 731 20.29 27.82 -28.24
N LEU A 732 21.41 27.11 -28.21
CA LEU A 732 21.49 25.70 -28.59
C LEU A 732 21.94 24.85 -27.41
N ASN A 733 21.29 23.71 -27.22
CA ASN A 733 21.84 22.63 -26.41
C ASN A 733 22.18 21.46 -27.34
N VAL A 734 23.36 20.86 -27.16
CA VAL A 734 23.88 19.82 -28.06
C VAL A 734 24.02 18.51 -27.30
N LEU A 735 23.23 17.51 -27.70
CA LEU A 735 23.30 16.14 -27.21
C LEU A 735 24.21 15.33 -28.15
N VAL A 736 25.17 14.60 -27.59
CA VAL A 736 26.05 13.69 -28.33
C VAL A 736 26.18 12.34 -27.64
N SER A 737 26.33 11.29 -28.42
CA SER A 737 26.81 9.96 -28.03
C SER A 737 27.83 9.46 -29.07
N GLN A 738 28.20 8.18 -29.02
CA GLN A 738 29.05 7.57 -30.06
C GLN A 738 28.36 7.58 -31.44
N ASP A 739 27.04 7.35 -31.47
CA ASP A 739 26.28 7.11 -32.71
C ASP A 739 25.33 8.26 -33.08
N GLU A 740 25.06 9.19 -32.15
CA GLU A 740 24.03 10.21 -32.32
C GLU A 740 24.54 11.64 -32.01
N VAL A 741 24.04 12.60 -32.79
CA VAL A 741 24.16 14.03 -32.50
C VAL A 741 22.78 14.66 -32.69
N ALA A 742 22.27 15.32 -31.65
CA ALA A 742 21.02 16.06 -31.69
C ALA A 742 21.21 17.49 -31.18
N ILE A 743 20.55 18.45 -31.83
CA ILE A 743 20.64 19.87 -31.51
C ILE A 743 19.25 20.37 -31.14
N MET A 744 19.10 20.89 -29.91
CA MET A 744 17.89 21.54 -29.44
C MET A 744 18.07 23.06 -29.56
N GLU A 745 17.38 23.64 -30.53
CA GLU A 745 17.39 25.09 -30.80
C GLU A 745 16.17 25.77 -30.19
N SER A 746 16.39 26.89 -29.49
CA SER A 746 15.32 27.75 -28.96
C SER A 746 15.68 29.23 -29.10
N GLU A 747 14.67 30.10 -29.03
CA GLU A 747 14.89 31.54 -28.94
C GLU A 747 15.62 31.90 -27.64
N TYR A 748 16.49 32.91 -27.70
CA TYR A 748 17.12 33.47 -26.50
C TYR A 748 16.09 34.30 -25.72
N LEU A 749 15.79 33.86 -24.49
CA LEU A 749 14.84 34.55 -23.63
C LEU A 749 15.53 35.63 -22.80
N HIS A 750 15.14 36.89 -22.99
CA HIS A 750 15.58 38.00 -22.16
C HIS A 750 14.88 37.98 -20.79
N SER A 751 15.45 37.25 -19.83
CA SER A 751 14.95 37.18 -18.46
C SER A 751 16.10 37.24 -17.45
N ARG A 752 15.84 37.85 -16.29
CA ARG A 752 16.74 37.81 -15.13
C ARG A 752 16.49 36.56 -14.27
N ASN A 753 15.42 35.82 -14.54
CA ASN A 753 14.98 34.66 -13.77
C ASN A 753 15.51 33.37 -14.41
N THR A 754 16.83 33.19 -14.34
CA THR A 754 17.54 32.03 -14.90
C THR A 754 18.20 31.17 -13.83
N HIS A 755 17.93 31.46 -12.56
CA HIS A 755 18.42 30.68 -11.44
C HIS A 755 17.76 29.29 -11.42
N GLY A 756 18.55 28.25 -11.17
CA GLY A 756 18.08 26.86 -11.09
C GLY A 756 17.82 26.19 -12.45
N THR A 757 18.06 26.85 -13.58
CA THR A 757 17.81 26.30 -14.93
C THR A 757 18.59 25.01 -15.21
N GLY A 758 19.89 24.96 -14.87
CA GLY A 758 20.71 23.76 -15.04
C GLY A 758 20.24 22.58 -14.19
N CYS A 759 19.99 22.82 -12.90
CA CYS A 759 19.48 21.81 -11.99
C CYS A 759 18.11 21.27 -12.43
N SER A 760 17.21 22.17 -12.84
CA SER A 760 15.88 21.84 -13.35
C SER A 760 15.93 21.04 -14.64
N LEU A 761 16.84 21.37 -15.57
CA LEU A 761 17.03 20.64 -16.81
C LEU A 761 17.46 19.20 -16.54
N ALA A 762 18.49 19.00 -15.71
CA ALA A 762 18.98 17.68 -15.36
C ALA A 762 17.91 16.85 -14.62
N SER A 763 17.13 17.46 -13.73
CA SER A 763 16.02 16.77 -13.04
C SER A 763 14.88 16.40 -13.99
N ALA A 764 14.50 17.29 -14.91
CA ALA A 764 13.46 16.98 -15.90
C ALA A 764 13.93 15.87 -16.86
N ILE A 765 15.22 15.80 -17.20
CA ILE A 765 15.79 14.67 -17.94
C ILE A 765 15.65 13.39 -17.12
N ALA A 766 16.05 13.40 -15.85
CA ALA A 766 15.94 12.25 -14.96
C ALA A 766 14.49 11.74 -14.85
N CYS A 767 13.52 12.62 -14.62
CA CYS A 767 12.10 12.23 -14.55
C CYS A 767 11.59 11.66 -15.88
N ASN A 768 11.95 12.26 -17.01
CA ASN A 768 11.53 11.76 -18.32
C ASN A 768 12.15 10.39 -18.63
N LEU A 769 13.38 10.14 -18.21
CA LEU A 769 14.03 8.83 -18.33
C LEU A 769 13.38 7.80 -17.40
N ALA A 770 13.06 8.17 -16.16
CA ALA A 770 12.33 7.31 -15.23
C ALA A 770 10.94 6.91 -15.76
N SER A 771 10.31 7.80 -16.54
CA SER A 771 9.05 7.53 -17.26
C SER A 771 9.24 6.74 -18.58
N GLY A 772 10.39 6.08 -18.79
CA GLY A 772 10.65 5.22 -19.94
C GLY A 772 10.89 5.94 -21.27
N MET A 773 11.15 7.26 -21.29
CA MET A 773 11.38 7.97 -22.56
C MET A 773 12.78 7.73 -23.11
N SER A 774 12.92 7.62 -24.44
CA SER A 774 14.22 7.62 -25.12
C SER A 774 15.01 8.90 -24.82
N MET A 775 16.35 8.82 -24.78
CA MET A 775 17.24 9.93 -24.42
C MET A 775 16.94 11.24 -25.16
N ALA A 776 16.85 11.23 -26.49
CA ALA A 776 16.56 12.44 -27.28
C ALA A 776 15.21 13.08 -26.94
N LYS A 777 14.17 12.25 -26.72
CA LYS A 777 12.84 12.71 -26.31
C LYS A 777 12.84 13.28 -24.89
N ALA A 778 13.53 12.62 -23.96
CA ALA A 778 13.67 13.05 -22.57
C ALA A 778 14.35 14.42 -22.49
N VAL A 779 15.44 14.59 -23.23
CA VAL A 779 16.18 15.85 -23.34
C VAL A 779 15.33 16.95 -24.00
N ASN A 780 14.64 16.67 -25.10
CA ASN A 780 13.81 17.67 -25.79
C ASN A 780 12.66 18.17 -24.89
N LYS A 781 11.94 17.25 -24.20
CA LYS A 781 10.90 17.64 -23.24
C LYS A 781 11.45 18.46 -22.07
N ALA A 782 12.60 18.08 -21.52
CA ALA A 782 13.23 18.82 -20.44
C ALA A 782 13.60 20.27 -20.86
N ASN A 783 14.07 20.46 -22.10
CA ASN A 783 14.34 21.80 -22.65
C ASN A 783 13.07 22.65 -22.69
N ARG A 784 11.96 22.10 -23.24
CA ARG A 784 10.67 22.80 -23.31
C ARG A 784 10.12 23.17 -21.94
N TYR A 785 10.27 22.28 -20.96
CA TYR A 785 9.88 22.52 -19.57
C TYR A 785 10.63 23.73 -18.98
N VAL A 786 11.96 23.75 -19.09
CA VAL A 786 12.76 24.87 -18.56
C VAL A 786 12.44 26.17 -19.31
N GLU A 787 12.26 26.13 -20.63
CA GLU A 787 11.87 27.28 -21.43
C GLU A 787 10.54 27.90 -20.97
N ALA A 788 9.51 27.06 -20.78
CA ALA A 788 8.21 27.49 -20.26
C ALA A 788 8.30 28.03 -18.83
N GLY A 789 9.14 27.42 -17.97
CA GLY A 789 9.43 27.91 -16.63
C GLY A 789 10.08 29.29 -16.62
N ILE A 790 10.96 29.60 -17.59
CA ILE A 790 11.54 30.95 -17.75
C ILE A 790 10.46 31.92 -18.23
N LYS A 791 9.68 31.57 -19.27
CA LYS A 791 8.63 32.44 -19.85
C LYS A 791 7.55 32.82 -18.83
N THR A 792 7.20 31.90 -17.94
CA THR A 792 6.14 32.11 -16.93
C THR A 792 6.68 32.51 -15.55
N SER A 793 7.99 32.76 -15.45
CA SER A 793 8.62 33.20 -14.21
C SER A 793 8.07 34.53 -13.74
N LYS A 794 8.09 34.73 -12.41
CA LYS A 794 7.78 36.01 -11.78
C LYS A 794 9.04 36.50 -11.07
N ASP A 795 9.25 37.80 -11.07
CA ASP A 795 10.41 38.40 -10.42
C ASP A 795 10.32 38.20 -8.90
N LEU A 796 11.22 37.36 -8.38
CA LEU A 796 11.35 37.05 -6.96
C LEU A 796 12.77 37.37 -6.49
N GLY A 797 12.88 38.03 -5.34
CA GLY A 797 14.17 38.44 -4.77
C GLY A 797 14.75 39.71 -5.42
N LYS A 798 16.04 39.94 -5.20
CA LYS A 798 16.76 41.17 -5.63
C LYS A 798 17.92 40.91 -6.60
N GLY A 799 18.17 39.64 -6.93
CA GLY A 799 19.24 39.21 -7.84
C GLY A 799 18.69 38.38 -9.00
N SER A 800 19.33 37.27 -9.34
CA SER A 800 18.80 36.32 -10.34
C SER A 800 17.67 35.49 -9.72
N GLY A 801 16.45 35.67 -10.22
CA GLY A 801 15.27 34.96 -9.72
C GLY A 801 15.19 33.51 -10.22
N PRO A 802 14.38 32.67 -9.56
CA PRO A 802 14.13 31.29 -9.98
C PRO A 802 13.14 31.22 -11.16
N ILE A 803 13.18 30.13 -11.91
CA ILE A 803 12.14 29.80 -12.89
C ILE A 803 10.82 29.41 -12.19
N ASN A 804 9.69 29.49 -12.91
CA ASN A 804 8.44 28.91 -12.43
C ASN A 804 8.45 27.39 -12.63
N HIS A 805 8.64 26.62 -11.57
CA HIS A 805 8.70 25.14 -11.63
C HIS A 805 7.32 24.48 -11.74
N PHE A 806 6.25 25.20 -11.40
CA PHE A 806 4.88 24.64 -11.35
C PHE A 806 4.02 25.14 -12.50
N HIS A 807 4.65 25.59 -13.60
CA HIS A 807 3.94 26.12 -14.76
C HIS A 807 3.05 25.09 -15.47
N SER A 808 3.25 23.79 -15.20
CA SER A 808 2.52 22.66 -15.77
C SER A 808 1.61 21.94 -14.76
N THR A 809 1.50 22.44 -13.52
CA THR A 809 0.71 21.81 -12.44
C THR A 809 -0.27 22.79 -11.82
N TYR A 810 -1.41 22.28 -11.34
CA TYR A 810 -2.38 23.05 -10.57
C TYR A 810 -2.85 22.23 -9.37
N THR A 811 -3.29 22.92 -8.32
CA THR A 811 -3.86 22.30 -7.13
C THR A 811 -5.36 22.51 -7.14
N LEU A 812 -6.12 21.45 -6.95
CA LEU A 812 -7.56 21.53 -6.79
C LEU A 812 -7.90 22.17 -5.43
N PRO A 813 -8.97 22.97 -5.33
CA PRO A 813 -9.37 23.59 -4.07
C PRO A 813 -10.11 22.63 -3.11
N PHE A 814 -10.22 21.35 -3.46
CA PHE A 814 -10.88 20.29 -2.69
C PHE A 814 -10.14 18.96 -2.83
N SER A 815 -10.35 18.04 -1.89
CA SER A 815 -9.92 16.64 -1.97
C SER A 815 -10.84 15.83 -2.89
N GLN A 816 -10.37 14.68 -3.37
CA GLN A 816 -11.20 13.77 -4.16
C GLN A 816 -12.50 13.42 -3.40
N GLY A 817 -13.65 13.61 -4.06
CA GLY A 817 -14.97 13.46 -3.42
C GLY A 817 -15.48 14.69 -2.67
N GLY A 818 -14.79 15.84 -2.75
CA GLY A 818 -15.15 17.07 -2.04
C GLY A 818 -15.63 18.24 -2.91
N PHE A 819 -15.90 18.06 -4.21
CA PHE A 819 -16.30 19.13 -5.13
C PHE A 819 -17.67 19.73 -4.79
N ILE A 820 -18.68 18.92 -4.49
CA ILE A 820 -20.03 19.39 -4.16
C ILE A 820 -20.00 20.15 -2.85
N GLN A 821 -19.27 19.63 -1.84
CA GLN A 821 -19.08 20.35 -0.59
C GLN A 821 -18.37 21.69 -0.82
N TYR A 822 -17.32 21.69 -1.66
CA TYR A 822 -16.64 22.92 -2.08
C TYR A 822 -17.60 23.91 -2.75
N LEU A 823 -18.48 23.48 -3.66
CA LEU A 823 -19.49 24.34 -4.27
C LEU A 823 -20.39 24.97 -3.19
N LEU A 824 -20.93 24.16 -2.28
CA LEU A 824 -21.86 24.61 -1.24
C LEU A 824 -21.19 25.58 -0.24
N ASP A 825 -19.89 25.43 -0.01
CA ASP A 825 -19.12 26.28 0.91
C ASP A 825 -18.68 27.61 0.30
N ARG A 826 -18.76 27.80 -1.02
CA ARG A 826 -18.35 29.06 -1.66
C ARG A 826 -19.24 30.24 -1.27
N ASP A 827 -18.59 31.38 -0.99
CA ASP A 827 -19.26 32.64 -0.60
C ASP A 827 -20.30 33.13 -1.63
N ASP A 828 -20.08 32.87 -2.92
CA ASP A 828 -20.98 33.25 -4.01
C ASP A 828 -22.18 32.29 -4.20
N ILE A 829 -22.12 31.07 -3.64
CA ILE A 829 -23.18 30.05 -3.70
C ILE A 829 -24.05 30.04 -2.44
N GLN A 830 -23.48 30.24 -1.25
CA GLN A 830 -24.20 30.11 0.02
C GLN A 830 -25.50 30.92 0.07
N LYS A 831 -25.50 32.16 -0.43
CA LYS A 831 -26.69 33.04 -0.44
C LYS A 831 -27.78 32.51 -1.37
N PRO A 832 -27.53 32.27 -2.68
CA PRO A 832 -28.49 31.60 -3.56
C PRO A 832 -28.99 30.25 -3.01
N TRP A 833 -28.08 29.41 -2.51
CA TRP A 833 -28.39 28.08 -2.01
C TRP A 833 -29.34 28.10 -0.82
N LYS A 834 -29.10 29.01 0.14
CA LYS A 834 -30.00 29.21 1.27
C LYS A 834 -31.36 29.75 0.84
N ALA A 835 -31.39 30.70 -0.09
CA ALA A 835 -32.65 31.27 -0.60
C ALA A 835 -33.52 30.23 -1.31
N TYR A 836 -32.91 29.23 -1.94
CA TYR A 836 -33.59 28.08 -2.52
C TYR A 836 -34.02 27.07 -1.44
N THR A 837 -33.08 26.56 -0.65
CA THR A 837 -33.36 25.44 0.27
C THR A 837 -34.19 25.85 1.49
N GLU A 838 -34.10 27.10 1.96
CA GLU A 838 -34.90 27.64 3.07
C GLU A 838 -36.05 28.53 2.58
N HIS A 839 -36.54 28.31 1.35
CA HIS A 839 -37.60 29.15 0.77
C HIS A 839 -38.91 29.13 1.57
N GLU A 840 -39.68 30.23 1.53
CA GLU A 840 -40.96 30.36 2.26
C GLU A 840 -41.95 29.24 1.87
N PHE A 841 -42.00 28.85 0.60
CA PHE A 841 -42.83 27.75 0.11
C PHE A 841 -42.62 26.45 0.90
N VAL A 842 -41.35 26.05 1.07
CA VAL A 842 -41.02 24.79 1.76
C VAL A 842 -41.17 24.90 3.27
N GLN A 843 -40.99 26.09 3.85
CA GLN A 843 -41.30 26.34 5.26
C GLN A 843 -42.82 26.17 5.53
N LYS A 844 -43.66 26.76 4.68
CA LYS A 844 -45.13 26.63 4.76
C LYS A 844 -45.64 25.23 4.46
N MET A 845 -44.89 24.47 3.67
CA MET A 845 -45.15 23.06 3.46
C MET A 845 -44.87 22.26 4.74
N GLY A 846 -43.78 22.57 5.44
CA GLY A 846 -43.41 21.95 6.71
C GLY A 846 -44.41 22.23 7.84
N ASP A 847 -44.84 23.49 8.02
CA ASP A 847 -45.80 23.87 9.07
C ASP A 847 -47.28 23.57 8.70
N GLY A 848 -47.54 23.16 7.44
CA GLY A 848 -48.86 22.84 6.92
C GLY A 848 -49.73 24.05 6.52
N SER A 849 -49.21 25.27 6.59
CA SER A 849 -49.95 26.51 6.26
C SER A 849 -50.00 26.85 4.77
N LEU A 850 -49.27 26.13 3.91
CA LEU A 850 -49.29 26.33 2.47
C LEU A 850 -50.70 26.09 1.90
N PRO A 851 -51.29 27.01 1.10
CA PRO A 851 -52.60 26.77 0.49
C PRO A 851 -52.60 25.60 -0.51
N VAL A 852 -53.74 24.90 -0.63
CA VAL A 852 -53.86 23.73 -1.55
C VAL A 852 -53.59 24.12 -2.99
N GLU A 853 -54.16 25.23 -3.45
CA GLU A 853 -54.08 25.64 -4.84
C GLU A 853 -52.64 25.98 -5.23
N ASN A 854 -51.85 26.52 -4.31
CA ASN A 854 -50.42 26.76 -4.49
C ASN A 854 -49.64 25.45 -4.68
N TYR A 855 -49.86 24.48 -3.81
CA TYR A 855 -49.20 23.17 -3.90
C TYR A 855 -49.63 22.40 -5.15
N LYS A 856 -50.93 22.42 -5.46
CA LYS A 856 -51.51 21.82 -6.66
C LYS A 856 -50.93 22.43 -7.93
N TYR A 857 -50.80 23.76 -8.00
CA TYR A 857 -50.19 24.44 -9.15
C TYR A 857 -48.71 24.08 -9.28
N TYR A 858 -47.97 24.02 -8.17
CA TYR A 858 -46.59 23.53 -8.17
C TYR A 858 -46.50 22.12 -8.77
N LEU A 859 -47.29 21.14 -8.31
CA LEU A 859 -47.21 19.76 -8.84
C LEU A 859 -47.58 19.65 -10.33
N ILE A 860 -48.50 20.49 -10.82
CA ILE A 860 -48.81 20.56 -12.26
C ILE A 860 -47.58 21.03 -13.04
N GLN A 861 -46.93 22.09 -12.57
CA GLN A 861 -45.75 22.64 -13.23
C GLN A 861 -44.53 21.71 -13.09
N ASP A 862 -44.42 21.01 -11.97
CA ASP A 862 -43.37 20.02 -11.72
C ASP A 862 -43.50 18.81 -12.65
N TYR A 863 -44.72 18.36 -12.93
CA TYR A 863 -44.96 17.35 -13.97
C TYR A 863 -44.41 17.81 -15.34
N LEU A 864 -44.71 19.05 -15.76
CA LEU A 864 -44.23 19.59 -17.03
C LEU A 864 -42.70 19.78 -17.02
N PHE A 865 -42.14 20.19 -15.88
CA PHE A 865 -40.70 20.29 -15.64
C PHE A 865 -40.00 18.94 -15.81
N LEU A 866 -40.47 17.89 -15.14
CA LEU A 866 -39.88 16.55 -15.14
C LEU A 866 -39.86 15.93 -16.55
N VAL A 867 -40.82 16.27 -17.42
CA VAL A 867 -40.79 15.85 -18.83
C VAL A 867 -39.59 16.46 -19.58
N GLN A 868 -39.30 17.74 -19.36
CA GLN A 868 -38.12 18.38 -19.97
C GLN A 868 -36.83 17.95 -19.27
N PHE A 869 -36.87 17.71 -17.96
CA PHE A 869 -35.74 17.20 -17.19
C PHE A 869 -35.34 15.80 -17.67
N ALA A 870 -36.31 14.91 -17.93
CA ALA A 870 -36.06 13.61 -18.55
C ALA A 870 -35.40 13.73 -19.94
N ARG A 871 -35.76 14.75 -20.74
CA ARG A 871 -35.06 15.05 -22.01
C ARG A 871 -33.62 15.51 -21.79
N ALA A 872 -33.37 16.32 -20.76
CA ALA A 872 -32.02 16.75 -20.41
C ALA A 872 -31.17 15.58 -19.92
N THR A 873 -31.73 14.68 -19.10
CA THR A 873 -31.06 13.45 -18.66
C THR A 873 -30.77 12.51 -19.84
N ALA A 874 -31.70 12.36 -20.78
CA ALA A 874 -31.47 11.60 -22.01
C ALA A 874 -30.37 12.23 -22.89
N LEU A 875 -30.27 13.57 -22.92
CA LEU A 875 -29.16 14.27 -23.56
C LEU A 875 -27.83 14.00 -22.84
N GLY A 876 -27.85 13.83 -21.51
CA GLY A 876 -26.73 13.34 -20.72
C GLY A 876 -26.26 11.96 -21.18
N ALA A 877 -27.20 11.02 -21.40
CA ALA A 877 -26.88 9.71 -21.97
C ALA A 877 -26.21 9.86 -23.35
N TYR A 878 -26.79 10.67 -24.25
CA TYR A 878 -26.23 10.92 -25.58
C TYR A 878 -24.82 11.49 -25.56
N LYS A 879 -24.49 12.33 -24.57
CA LYS A 879 -23.17 12.97 -24.44
C LYS A 879 -22.11 12.11 -23.77
N SER A 880 -22.48 10.98 -23.19
CA SER A 880 -21.53 10.09 -22.53
C SER A 880 -20.73 9.26 -23.55
N SER A 881 -19.43 9.09 -23.28
CA SER A 881 -18.54 8.18 -24.02
C SER A 881 -18.44 6.78 -23.40
N SER A 882 -19.09 6.56 -22.26
CA SER A 882 -19.02 5.33 -21.45
C SER A 882 -20.38 4.65 -21.42
N LEU A 883 -20.42 3.36 -21.77
CA LEU A 883 -21.68 2.59 -21.77
C LEU A 883 -22.30 2.52 -20.37
N THR A 884 -21.46 2.44 -19.34
CA THR A 884 -21.88 2.49 -17.93
C THR A 884 -22.62 3.79 -17.61
N ASP A 885 -22.09 4.93 -18.04
CA ASP A 885 -22.69 6.25 -17.77
C ASP A 885 -23.92 6.53 -18.64
N ILE A 886 -23.98 5.93 -19.83
CA ILE A 886 -25.21 5.86 -20.64
C ILE A 886 -26.29 5.12 -19.87
N GLY A 887 -25.99 3.91 -19.37
CA GLY A 887 -26.92 3.09 -18.59
C GLY A 887 -27.43 3.80 -17.34
N ARG A 888 -26.55 4.48 -16.61
CA ARG A 888 -26.91 5.30 -15.44
C ARG A 888 -27.86 6.45 -15.79
N SER A 889 -27.61 7.16 -16.89
CA SER A 889 -28.50 8.23 -17.36
C SER A 889 -29.87 7.69 -17.77
N VAL A 890 -29.93 6.50 -18.37
CA VAL A 890 -31.21 5.81 -18.67
C VAL A 890 -31.96 5.46 -17.38
N GLN A 891 -31.27 4.93 -16.37
CA GLN A 891 -31.88 4.61 -15.08
C GLN A 891 -32.45 5.86 -14.40
N GLN A 892 -31.78 7.02 -14.49
CA GLN A 892 -32.33 8.28 -13.99
C GLN A 892 -33.64 8.67 -14.68
N VAL A 893 -33.77 8.46 -16.00
CA VAL A 893 -35.04 8.69 -16.72
C VAL A 893 -36.14 7.77 -16.19
N VAL A 894 -35.82 6.51 -15.87
CA VAL A 894 -36.77 5.56 -15.27
C VAL A 894 -37.19 6.02 -13.86
N THR A 895 -36.25 6.49 -13.04
CA THR A 895 -36.57 7.03 -11.70
C THR A 895 -37.49 8.25 -11.77
N LEU A 896 -37.26 9.18 -12.70
CA LEU A 896 -38.14 10.34 -12.92
C LEU A 896 -39.56 9.92 -13.31
N GLN A 897 -39.72 8.78 -13.99
CA GLN A 897 -41.04 8.24 -14.33
C GLN A 897 -41.84 7.80 -13.10
N GLU A 898 -41.19 7.28 -12.06
CA GLU A 898 -41.86 6.91 -10.79
C GLU A 898 -42.28 8.16 -10.01
N GLU A 899 -41.43 9.18 -9.97
CA GLU A 899 -41.75 10.48 -9.37
C GLU A 899 -43.00 11.11 -10.02
N ILE A 900 -43.04 11.14 -11.36
CA ILE A 900 -44.20 11.59 -12.15
C ILE A 900 -45.52 10.91 -11.73
N LYS A 901 -45.51 9.61 -11.41
CA LYS A 901 -46.73 8.89 -11.02
C LYS A 901 -47.31 9.42 -9.71
N LEU A 902 -46.47 9.88 -8.79
CA LEU A 902 -46.90 10.39 -7.49
C LEU A 902 -47.60 11.75 -7.66
N HIS A 903 -47.04 12.64 -8.49
CA HIS A 903 -47.70 13.90 -8.86
C HIS A 903 -49.07 13.64 -9.51
N ILE A 904 -49.17 12.66 -10.41
CA ILE A 904 -50.43 12.27 -11.04
C ILE A 904 -51.44 11.77 -10.00
N ASN A 905 -51.02 10.92 -9.07
CA ASN A 905 -51.88 10.36 -8.03
C ASN A 905 -52.45 11.45 -7.11
N PHE A 906 -51.61 12.37 -6.63
CA PHE A 906 -52.08 13.50 -5.82
C PHE A 906 -53.05 14.40 -6.60
N CYS A 907 -52.73 14.77 -7.83
CA CYS A 907 -53.61 15.58 -8.67
C CYS A 907 -54.95 14.90 -8.95
N LYS A 908 -54.96 13.57 -9.09
CA LYS A 908 -56.16 12.74 -9.25
C LYS A 908 -57.05 12.77 -8.01
N GLU A 909 -56.47 12.70 -6.81
CA GLU A 909 -57.21 12.87 -5.54
C GLU A 909 -57.84 14.27 -5.42
N GLN A 910 -57.25 15.27 -6.08
CA GLN A 910 -57.77 16.64 -6.17
C GLN A 910 -58.67 16.89 -7.39
N GLY A 911 -59.10 15.83 -8.09
CA GLY A 911 -60.07 15.88 -9.17
C GLY A 911 -59.52 16.28 -10.56
N LEU A 912 -58.20 16.25 -10.77
CA LEU A 912 -57.58 16.49 -12.08
C LEU A 912 -57.24 15.18 -12.80
N SER A 913 -57.53 15.10 -14.10
CA SER A 913 -57.02 14.03 -14.96
C SER A 913 -55.64 14.38 -15.51
N VAL A 914 -54.88 13.37 -15.95
CA VAL A 914 -53.58 13.58 -16.64
C VAL A 914 -53.74 14.52 -17.85
N LYS A 915 -54.84 14.39 -18.58
CA LYS A 915 -55.15 15.26 -19.72
C LYS A 915 -55.34 16.73 -19.31
N ASP A 916 -55.88 16.98 -18.11
CA ASP A 916 -56.03 18.34 -17.59
C ASP A 916 -54.66 18.94 -17.26
N ILE A 917 -53.74 18.15 -16.70
CA ILE A 917 -52.34 18.55 -16.40
C ILE A 917 -51.59 18.84 -17.71
N GLU A 918 -51.64 17.94 -18.68
CA GLU A 918 -50.96 18.08 -19.99
C GLU A 918 -51.48 19.25 -20.82
N SER A 919 -52.69 19.73 -20.55
CA SER A 919 -53.28 20.88 -21.24
C SER A 919 -52.88 22.23 -20.65
N GLN A 920 -52.20 22.26 -19.51
CA GLN A 920 -51.71 23.49 -18.88
C GLN A 920 -50.48 24.02 -19.62
N GLU A 921 -50.33 25.34 -19.63
CA GLU A 921 -49.15 26.00 -20.19
C GLU A 921 -47.98 25.93 -19.19
N GLU A 922 -46.74 25.74 -19.70
CA GLU A 922 -45.54 25.87 -18.88
C GLU A 922 -45.46 27.31 -18.34
N ASP A 923 -45.33 27.48 -17.02
CA ASP A 923 -45.09 28.78 -16.42
C ASP A 923 -43.77 29.36 -16.92
N GLN A 924 -43.60 30.69 -16.82
CA GLN A 924 -42.35 31.34 -17.17
C GLN A 924 -41.17 30.79 -16.36
N ALA A 925 -41.38 30.45 -15.08
CA ALA A 925 -40.33 29.86 -14.25
C ALA A 925 -39.94 28.45 -14.75
N THR A 926 -40.93 27.60 -15.04
CA THR A 926 -40.75 26.26 -15.62
C THR A 926 -40.02 26.32 -16.95
N THR A 927 -40.44 27.24 -17.83
CA THR A 927 -39.82 27.45 -19.14
C THR A 927 -38.38 27.93 -18.98
N ALA A 928 -38.13 28.96 -18.16
CA ALA A 928 -36.80 29.52 -17.98
C ALA A 928 -35.81 28.47 -17.48
N TYR A 929 -36.19 27.66 -16.49
CA TYR A 929 -35.31 26.65 -15.93
C TYR A 929 -35.03 25.52 -16.93
N THR A 930 -36.07 24.92 -17.51
CA THR A 930 -35.91 23.80 -18.43
C THR A 930 -35.14 24.19 -19.70
N ARG A 931 -35.35 25.41 -20.22
CA ARG A 931 -34.58 25.93 -21.35
C ARG A 931 -33.13 26.20 -20.99
N TYR A 932 -32.85 26.71 -19.79
CA TYR A 932 -31.47 26.88 -19.32
C TYR A 932 -30.72 25.56 -19.24
N VAL A 933 -31.30 24.53 -18.60
CA VAL A 933 -30.67 23.21 -18.47
C VAL A 933 -30.42 22.58 -19.85
N LEU A 934 -31.41 22.63 -20.75
CA LEU A 934 -31.24 22.10 -22.11
C LEU A 934 -30.23 22.92 -22.93
N ASP A 935 -30.14 24.23 -22.75
CA ASP A 935 -29.16 25.08 -23.43
C ASP A 935 -27.73 24.78 -22.96
N ILE A 936 -27.49 24.64 -21.64
CA ILE A 936 -26.22 24.13 -21.11
C ILE A 936 -25.94 22.74 -21.68
N GLY A 937 -26.95 21.86 -21.64
CA GLY A 937 -26.86 20.52 -22.20
C GLY A 937 -26.50 20.48 -23.67
N GLN A 938 -26.90 21.46 -24.48
CA GLN A 938 -26.54 21.56 -25.90
C GLN A 938 -25.16 22.20 -26.10
N SER A 939 -24.91 23.32 -25.43
CA SER A 939 -23.75 24.20 -25.66
C SER A 939 -22.48 23.80 -24.93
N GLN A 940 -22.56 23.02 -23.85
CA GLN A 940 -21.43 22.65 -22.98
C GLN A 940 -21.17 21.13 -22.97
N ASP A 941 -20.18 20.68 -22.19
CA ASP A 941 -19.87 19.26 -22.00
C ASP A 941 -20.88 18.54 -21.08
N TRP A 942 -20.69 17.22 -20.95
CA TRP A 942 -21.52 16.38 -20.10
C TRP A 942 -21.50 16.80 -18.63
N LEU A 943 -20.34 17.18 -18.09
CA LEU A 943 -20.20 17.56 -16.67
C LEU A 943 -20.96 18.86 -16.36
N ALA A 944 -20.89 19.86 -17.24
CA ALA A 944 -21.67 21.08 -17.12
C ALA A 944 -23.18 20.82 -17.08
N LEU A 945 -23.67 19.90 -17.89
CA LEU A 945 -25.06 19.46 -17.85
C LEU A 945 -25.41 18.83 -16.50
N GLN A 946 -24.58 17.91 -15.99
CA GLN A 946 -24.80 17.32 -14.67
C GLN A 946 -24.81 18.37 -13.55
N VAL A 947 -23.91 19.35 -13.60
CA VAL A 947 -23.86 20.45 -12.62
C VAL A 947 -25.09 21.36 -12.73
N ALA A 948 -25.68 21.54 -13.92
CA ALA A 948 -26.94 22.27 -14.09
C ALA A 948 -28.16 21.51 -13.51
N LEU A 949 -28.12 20.17 -13.53
CA LEU A 949 -29.13 19.29 -12.95
C LEU A 949 -28.96 19.12 -11.42
N LEU A 950 -27.76 19.38 -10.91
CA LEU A 950 -27.37 19.07 -9.54
C LEU A 950 -28.22 19.78 -8.46
N PRO A 951 -28.57 21.09 -8.56
CA PRO A 951 -29.40 21.75 -7.55
C PRO A 951 -30.72 21.04 -7.28
N CYS A 952 -31.38 20.52 -8.33
CA CYS A 952 -32.60 19.74 -8.22
C CYS A 952 -32.34 18.43 -7.46
N LEU A 953 -31.35 17.66 -7.91
CA LEU A 953 -31.02 16.36 -7.32
C LEU A 953 -30.74 16.44 -5.81
N ILE A 954 -29.83 17.34 -5.39
CA ILE A 954 -29.40 17.39 -3.98
C ILE A 954 -30.24 18.34 -3.12
N GLY A 955 -30.83 19.37 -3.73
CA GLY A 955 -31.60 20.39 -3.02
C GLY A 955 -32.86 19.82 -2.39
N TYR A 956 -33.62 19.03 -3.14
CA TYR A 956 -34.85 18.41 -2.66
C TYR A 956 -34.62 17.47 -1.48
N GLY A 957 -33.59 16.63 -1.54
CA GLY A 957 -33.21 15.75 -0.43
C GLY A 957 -32.74 16.52 0.81
N ILE A 958 -31.97 17.61 0.64
CA ILE A 958 -31.55 18.46 1.75
C ILE A 958 -32.74 19.16 2.41
N ILE A 959 -33.68 19.68 1.61
CA ILE A 959 -34.91 20.31 2.10
C ILE A 959 -35.73 19.30 2.90
N ALA A 960 -35.99 18.13 2.31
CA ALA A 960 -36.82 17.09 2.92
C ALA A 960 -36.19 16.55 4.21
N LYS A 961 -34.88 16.29 4.21
CA LYS A 961 -34.15 15.88 5.42
C LYS A 961 -34.28 16.91 6.54
N ARG A 962 -34.09 18.20 6.24
CA ARG A 962 -34.26 19.27 7.24
C ARG A 962 -35.68 19.26 7.81
N LEU A 963 -36.70 19.21 6.96
CA LEU A 963 -38.10 19.22 7.40
C LEU A 963 -38.46 17.95 8.19
N PHE A 964 -37.92 16.79 7.82
CA PHE A 964 -38.14 15.52 8.52
C PHE A 964 -37.52 15.51 9.93
N GLU A 965 -36.33 16.09 10.07
CA GLU A 965 -35.61 16.23 11.35
C GLU A 965 -36.16 17.35 12.24
N ASP A 966 -36.81 18.35 11.66
CA ASP A 966 -37.46 19.44 12.41
C ASP A 966 -38.68 18.91 13.19
N LYS A 967 -38.74 19.29 14.47
CA LYS A 967 -39.80 18.86 15.39
C LYS A 967 -41.11 19.61 15.18
N ASP A 968 -41.04 20.82 14.60
CA ASP A 968 -42.19 21.68 14.39
C ASP A 968 -42.93 21.34 13.07
N THR A 969 -42.40 20.42 12.26
CA THR A 969 -43.03 19.94 11.03
C THR A 969 -44.29 19.11 11.30
N LEU A 970 -45.37 19.41 10.57
CA LEU A 970 -46.66 18.74 10.71
C LEU A 970 -46.69 17.37 10.00
N ARG A 971 -46.53 16.29 10.77
CA ARG A 971 -46.41 14.91 10.25
C ARG A 971 -47.72 14.25 9.81
N GLU A 972 -48.85 14.65 10.38
CA GLU A 972 -50.18 14.21 9.91
C GLU A 972 -50.72 15.14 8.80
N GLY A 973 -49.85 15.99 8.26
CA GLY A 973 -50.15 16.94 7.22
C GLY A 973 -50.19 16.31 5.84
N ARG A 974 -51.04 16.87 4.99
CA ARG A 974 -51.24 16.57 3.56
C ARG A 974 -50.01 16.77 2.66
N TYR A 975 -48.91 17.29 3.21
CA TYR A 975 -47.62 17.45 2.53
C TYR A 975 -46.54 16.50 3.06
N TRP A 976 -46.85 15.74 4.12
CA TRP A 976 -45.88 14.85 4.77
C TRP A 976 -45.36 13.77 3.81
N THR A 977 -46.22 13.23 2.94
CA THR A 977 -45.84 12.24 1.94
C THR A 977 -44.75 12.73 0.99
N TRP A 978 -44.73 14.02 0.64
CA TRP A 978 -43.64 14.60 -0.14
C TRP A 978 -42.33 14.56 0.64
N ILE A 979 -42.36 14.91 1.93
CA ILE A 979 -41.16 14.90 2.79
C ILE A 979 -40.62 13.47 2.94
N GLU A 980 -41.49 12.48 3.19
CA GLU A 980 -41.11 11.06 3.31
C GLU A 980 -40.43 10.53 2.05
N GLN A 981 -40.94 10.91 0.87
CA GLN A 981 -40.41 10.43 -0.41
C GLN A 981 -38.95 10.84 -0.64
N TYR A 982 -38.61 12.10 -0.37
CA TYR A 982 -37.24 12.61 -0.61
C TYR A 982 -36.26 12.28 0.52
N VAL A 983 -36.71 11.63 1.60
CA VAL A 983 -35.85 11.00 2.62
C VAL A 983 -35.86 9.47 2.54
N ASP A 984 -36.59 8.90 1.57
CA ASP A 984 -36.60 7.46 1.34
C ASP A 984 -35.21 6.98 0.89
N LYS A 985 -34.90 5.73 1.23
CA LYS A 985 -33.66 5.05 0.87
C LYS A 985 -33.40 5.12 -0.64
N GLU A 986 -34.42 4.92 -1.48
CA GLU A 986 -34.25 4.95 -2.94
C GLU A 986 -33.77 6.30 -3.46
N TYR A 987 -34.31 7.41 -2.92
CA TYR A 987 -33.92 8.76 -3.31
C TYR A 987 -32.52 9.13 -2.78
N ILE A 988 -32.20 8.76 -1.54
CA ILE A 988 -30.87 8.97 -0.96
C ILE A 988 -29.80 8.23 -1.77
N GLU A 989 -30.08 7.00 -2.18
CA GLU A 989 -29.17 6.24 -3.04
C GLU A 989 -29.03 6.87 -4.44
N ALA A 990 -30.12 7.37 -5.03
CA ALA A 990 -30.07 8.09 -6.30
C ALA A 990 -29.23 9.37 -6.22
N MET A 991 -29.37 10.14 -5.14
CA MET A 991 -28.51 11.28 -4.83
C MET A 991 -27.05 10.86 -4.71
N ALA A 992 -26.74 9.83 -3.92
CA ALA A 992 -25.37 9.35 -3.71
C ALA A 992 -24.72 8.93 -5.04
N ARG A 993 -25.44 8.17 -5.88
CA ARG A 993 -24.95 7.75 -7.22
C ARG A 993 -24.70 8.95 -8.14
N GLY A 994 -25.64 9.89 -8.21
CA GLY A 994 -25.50 11.08 -9.06
C GLY A 994 -24.36 12.01 -8.60
N SER A 995 -24.23 12.19 -7.28
CA SER A 995 -23.15 12.98 -6.68
C SER A 995 -21.78 12.34 -6.90
N ALA A 996 -21.62 11.04 -6.68
CA ALA A 996 -20.35 10.33 -6.84
C ALA A 996 -19.76 10.49 -8.26
N LEU A 997 -20.62 10.49 -9.28
CA LEU A 997 -20.18 10.65 -10.66
C LEU A 997 -19.69 12.08 -10.95
N ILE A 998 -20.39 13.09 -10.43
CA ILE A 998 -19.96 14.48 -10.56
C ILE A 998 -18.63 14.69 -9.81
N GLU A 999 -18.49 14.11 -8.62
CA GLU A 999 -17.28 14.15 -7.81
C GLU A 999 -16.07 13.57 -8.55
N GLU A 1000 -16.24 12.40 -9.17
CA GLU A 1000 -15.18 11.75 -9.95
C GLU A 1000 -14.72 12.61 -11.13
N HIS A 1001 -15.66 13.17 -11.89
CA HIS A 1001 -15.35 13.95 -13.08
C HIS A 1001 -14.82 15.35 -12.74
N ALA A 1002 -15.26 15.95 -11.63
CA ALA A 1002 -14.77 17.25 -11.16
C ALA A 1002 -13.30 17.20 -10.74
N GLY A 1003 -12.84 16.09 -10.15
CA GLY A 1003 -11.43 15.87 -9.79
C GLY A 1003 -10.46 15.85 -10.98
N LYS A 1004 -10.98 15.74 -12.21
CA LYS A 1004 -10.19 15.71 -13.45
C LYS A 1004 -10.15 17.08 -14.15
N GLN A 1005 -10.80 18.11 -13.60
CA GLN A 1005 -10.94 19.41 -14.24
C GLN A 1005 -9.89 20.43 -13.78
N SER A 1006 -9.60 21.41 -14.66
CA SER A 1006 -8.80 22.57 -14.27
C SER A 1006 -9.57 23.50 -13.33
N VAL A 1007 -8.84 24.27 -12.51
CA VAL A 1007 -9.43 25.27 -11.60
C VAL A 1007 -10.32 26.28 -12.33
N ALA A 1008 -9.90 26.74 -13.52
CA ALA A 1008 -10.69 27.65 -14.34
C ALA A 1008 -12.03 27.02 -14.76
N ARG A 1009 -12.02 25.73 -15.13
CA ARG A 1009 -13.24 25.00 -15.47
C ARG A 1009 -14.16 24.83 -14.25
N LEU A 1010 -13.60 24.62 -13.06
CA LEU A 1010 -14.38 24.51 -11.82
C LEU A 1010 -15.11 25.82 -11.48
N ASP A 1011 -14.49 26.98 -11.74
CA ASP A 1011 -15.15 28.28 -11.58
C ASP A 1011 -16.33 28.45 -12.56
N GLU A 1012 -16.19 28.00 -13.81
CA GLU A 1012 -17.28 28.00 -14.78
C GLU A 1012 -18.45 27.10 -14.33
N LEU A 1013 -18.15 25.89 -13.85
CA LEU A 1013 -19.15 24.98 -13.31
C LEU A 1013 -19.87 25.57 -12.09
N ALA A 1014 -19.15 26.29 -11.21
CA ALA A 1014 -19.77 27.00 -10.09
C ALA A 1014 -20.78 28.05 -10.56
N GLN A 1015 -20.50 28.80 -11.63
CA GLN A 1015 -21.45 29.76 -12.19
C GLN A 1015 -22.72 29.08 -12.74
N ILE A 1016 -22.56 27.91 -13.37
CA ILE A 1016 -23.70 27.10 -13.83
C ILE A 1016 -24.56 26.66 -12.64
N PHE A 1017 -23.93 26.17 -11.58
CA PHE A 1017 -24.62 25.76 -10.35
C PHE A 1017 -25.37 26.93 -9.69
N ILE A 1018 -24.75 28.12 -9.59
CA ILE A 1018 -25.38 29.34 -9.06
C ILE A 1018 -26.63 29.68 -9.87
N HIS A 1019 -26.53 29.65 -11.20
CA HIS A 1019 -27.65 30.02 -12.05
C HIS A 1019 -28.80 29.02 -11.94
N ALA A 1020 -28.52 27.72 -11.99
CA ALA A 1020 -29.51 26.67 -11.79
C ALA A 1020 -30.17 26.75 -10.40
N THR A 1021 -29.40 27.04 -9.35
CA THR A 1021 -29.91 27.27 -7.98
C THR A 1021 -30.89 28.46 -7.91
N ASN A 1022 -30.63 29.54 -8.66
CA ASN A 1022 -31.56 30.67 -8.73
C ASN A 1022 -32.83 30.33 -9.52
N MET A 1023 -32.74 29.44 -10.51
CA MET A 1023 -33.91 28.96 -11.25
C MET A 1023 -34.82 28.08 -10.38
N GLU A 1024 -34.23 27.21 -9.57
CA GLU A 1024 -34.93 26.44 -8.52
C GLU A 1024 -35.68 27.35 -7.54
N ARG A 1025 -35.04 28.41 -7.04
CA ARG A 1025 -35.74 29.43 -6.23
C ARG A 1025 -36.92 30.04 -6.98
N GLY A 1026 -36.74 30.38 -8.27
CA GLY A 1026 -37.80 30.90 -9.13
C GLY A 1026 -38.98 29.93 -9.30
N PHE A 1027 -38.71 28.62 -9.26
CA PHE A 1027 -39.71 27.56 -9.26
C PHE A 1027 -40.55 27.57 -7.98
N TRP A 1028 -39.93 27.77 -6.81
CA TRP A 1028 -40.67 27.98 -5.57
C TRP A 1028 -41.45 29.29 -5.53
N ASP A 1029 -40.89 30.37 -6.06
CA ASP A 1029 -41.59 31.65 -6.19
C ASP A 1029 -42.88 31.51 -7.03
N MET A 1030 -42.83 30.70 -8.10
CA MET A 1030 -44.00 30.36 -8.91
C MET A 1030 -45.08 29.67 -8.09
N GLY A 1031 -44.73 28.63 -7.33
CA GLY A 1031 -45.67 27.94 -6.43
C GLY A 1031 -46.30 28.87 -5.38
N MET A 1032 -45.54 29.87 -4.89
CA MET A 1032 -46.06 30.88 -3.94
C MET A 1032 -47.05 31.87 -4.57
N ARG A 1033 -46.87 32.25 -5.84
CA ARG A 1033 -47.73 33.24 -6.51
C ARG A 1033 -49.11 32.72 -6.93
N ALA A 1034 -49.25 31.42 -7.15
CA ALA A 1034 -50.45 30.81 -7.73
C ALA A 1034 -51.76 31.07 -6.93
N GLY A 1035 -51.66 31.33 -5.63
CA GLY A 1035 -52.81 31.66 -4.77
C GLY A 1035 -53.36 33.09 -4.86
N GLY A 1036 -52.73 33.98 -5.67
CA GLY A 1036 -53.07 35.41 -5.72
C GLY A 1036 -53.73 35.90 -7.02
N ALA A 1037 -53.86 35.07 -8.05
CA ALA A 1037 -54.27 35.51 -9.40
C ALA A 1037 -55.45 34.71 -9.99
N VAL A 1038 -56.47 34.45 -9.18
CA VAL A 1038 -57.83 34.20 -9.69
C VAL A 1038 -58.72 35.37 -9.26
N GLN A 1039 -58.64 36.46 -10.04
CA GLN A 1039 -59.69 37.45 -10.22
C GLN A 1039 -59.70 37.94 -11.66
#